data_AF-A0A9C6TIQ7-F1
#
_entry.id   AF-A0A9C6TIQ7-F1
#
_cell.length_a   1.000
_cell.length_b   1.000
_cell.length_c   1.000
_cell.angle_alpha   90.00
_cell.angle_beta   90.00
_cell.angle_gamma   90.00
#
_symmetry.space_group_name_H-M   'P 1'
#
loop_
_entity.id
_entity.type
_entity.pdbx_description
1 polymer ?
#
loop_
_entity_poly.entity_id
_entity_poly.type
_entity_poly.pdbx_seq_one_letter_code
_entity_poly.pdbx_strand_id
1 'polypeptide(L)'
;MLESLGKDAGGDSIEALQQTLREELNGQNYMLVLDDVWNEDHLKWSDLRTYLMCGGQGSKLLVTTRSTLVSQAMGIDEPYVLSDLTDEQSWTLLKNLTFGEDSSRMSSELQSIGEEIAKKCKGVPLAIKTIGGFLRTRVEEIDQWSSLLHGAIWRLCEEEKSIMPVLNLSYLNLRPELRQCFAYCCLYSKDWVIQKDELIQLWKAQGYLASPIETQSIEDVGNQYVKILLMRSFFQDASTDEFGHIESFKMHDLMHDLATLVAGNDCYLHTEGKGIVERPMHVAFETSTDCSLDVFHVCKLRTIITCNSDTNFVAELSFMKKLKCLRALILSFHSMTELPKSIDKVKHLRYLDLSYSQNLRSLPESIGNLVCLQTLKIKDCESLLSLPESIGNLVCLQTLNVKDCGSLLSFPESIGNLVCLQTLKVKGCVSLVSLPESVGNLICLQSLNLNDCRQLVFPTKFITKLINLKKLDIEYCKAFEDGMPVGLGKLISLQSLSSFVVGNNKKDTSAKLNELKELDLRGKLTISNLDLVKDAASESHETNMRSKKHILDLSLLWWLRVSDSSEYEIRKSESLVLLDNLCPHQNLRSLEVEGFLGVRFSDWLISLIHVVRISLKYLPNCKHLPPLERLPCLRELQISDMRSLEWMDYYENIGDVFFPSLEKLVISFCRNLRGWEMLGDDKNANETQNHLSLPPFPRLSLLQIDTCPKLTCMPSFPHLVELDLRWGSSVKPMLETCMVKHDSSSISPLSHLKSLRLSRVTEIEAMAVAEDWMKNLTSLQSLHLLGSSAVQILSRHLQYLPSQLQELKISFDDDKLDLWKDTQGRGPPHALSSLQTIFFFECRNMKALPEQIGNLQSLRDLDIISCPKLALDEACLTNIHTLWISDCPILKRKYDPDSGEDRAKIAHIPNIFIL
;
A
#
# COMPACT_ATOMS: atom_id res chain seq x y z
N MET A 1 7.49 -7.04 11.50
CA MET A 1 7.90 -7.77 12.72
C MET A 1 9.34 -7.43 13.10
N LEU A 2 10.38 -7.87 12.37
CA LEU A 2 11.77 -7.50 12.70
C LEU A 2 12.06 -5.98 12.54
N GLU A 3 11.54 -5.34 11.47
CA GLU A 3 11.64 -3.87 11.31
C GLU A 3 10.73 -3.07 12.25
N SER A 4 9.67 -3.67 12.80
CA SER A 4 8.81 -3.02 13.80
C SER A 4 9.40 -3.13 15.20
N LEU A 5 10.08 -4.23 15.51
CA LEU A 5 10.83 -4.44 16.76
C LEU A 5 11.93 -3.38 16.98
N GLY A 6 12.56 -2.91 15.90
CA GLY A 6 13.57 -1.83 15.97
C GLY A 6 13.01 -0.43 16.24
N LYS A 7 11.69 -0.22 16.13
CA LYS A 7 11.06 1.10 16.37
C LYS A 7 10.49 1.26 17.78
N ASP A 8 10.11 0.16 18.42
CA ASP A 8 9.52 0.16 19.77
C ASP A 8 10.55 -0.13 20.89
N ALA A 9 11.73 -0.65 20.55
CA ALA A 9 12.81 -0.84 21.51
C ALA A 9 13.48 0.50 21.84
N GLY A 10 13.00 1.18 22.88
CA GLY A 10 13.59 2.42 23.43
C GLY A 10 14.99 2.26 24.07
N GLY A 11 15.85 1.38 23.55
CA GLY A 11 17.23 1.19 24.00
C GLY A 11 18.03 0.26 23.07
N ASP A 12 19.18 0.74 22.58
CA ASP A 12 20.09 0.10 21.61
C ASP A 12 20.84 -1.15 22.11
N SER A 13 20.27 -1.95 23.02
CA SER A 13 20.91 -3.17 23.53
C SER A 13 20.37 -4.42 22.84
N ILE A 14 21.27 -5.32 22.41
CA ILE A 14 20.93 -6.57 21.74
C ILE A 14 20.06 -7.46 22.64
N GLU A 15 20.22 -7.36 23.96
CA GLU A 15 19.44 -8.07 24.96
C GLU A 15 17.97 -7.63 24.99
N ALA A 16 17.71 -6.32 24.84
CA ALA A 16 16.35 -5.79 24.76
C ALA A 16 15.63 -6.28 23.49
N LEU A 17 16.31 -6.21 22.33
CA LEU A 17 15.78 -6.74 21.07
C LEU A 17 15.50 -8.24 21.13
N GLN A 18 16.39 -9.01 21.76
CA GLN A 18 16.19 -10.45 21.97
C GLN A 18 14.98 -10.72 22.88
N GLN A 19 14.80 -9.94 23.94
CA GLN A 19 13.66 -10.08 24.84
C GLN A 19 12.34 -9.77 24.13
N THR A 20 12.28 -8.68 23.38
CA THR A 20 11.08 -8.32 22.61
C THR A 20 10.79 -9.34 21.50
N LEU A 21 11.82 -9.82 20.79
CA LEU A 21 11.64 -10.89 19.80
C LEU A 21 11.09 -12.16 20.45
N ARG A 22 11.57 -12.53 21.64
CA ARG A 22 11.05 -13.68 22.38
C ARG A 22 9.59 -13.45 22.79
N GLU A 23 9.23 -12.28 23.31
CA GLU A 23 7.86 -11.95 23.69
C GLU A 23 6.88 -12.05 22.52
N GLU A 24 7.27 -11.55 21.34
CA GLU A 24 6.46 -11.62 20.13
C GLU A 24 6.34 -13.04 19.55
N LEU A 25 7.40 -13.85 19.65
CA LEU A 25 7.43 -15.20 19.09
C LEU A 25 6.89 -16.27 20.06
N ASN A 26 6.84 -16.00 21.37
CA ASN A 26 6.56 -16.99 22.40
C ASN A 26 5.18 -17.62 22.22
N GLY A 27 5.14 -18.91 21.86
CA GLY A 27 3.91 -19.67 21.63
C GLY A 27 3.22 -19.41 20.29
N GLN A 28 3.69 -18.46 19.48
CA GLN A 28 3.13 -18.15 18.16
C GLN A 28 3.68 -19.08 17.07
N ASN A 29 2.83 -19.50 16.13
CA ASN A 29 3.28 -20.21 14.93
C ASN A 29 3.75 -19.21 13.88
N TYR A 30 5.04 -19.24 13.54
CA TYR A 30 5.61 -18.33 12.56
C TYR A 30 6.29 -19.07 11.40
N MET A 31 6.39 -18.38 10.26
CA MET A 31 7.27 -18.76 9.17
C MET A 31 8.31 -17.67 9.00
N LEU A 32 9.57 -17.98 9.29
CA LEU A 32 10.69 -17.06 9.08
C LEU A 32 11.41 -17.45 7.79
N VAL A 33 11.60 -16.50 6.89
CA VAL A 33 12.35 -16.69 5.65
C VAL A 33 13.67 -15.93 5.77
N LEU A 34 14.79 -16.66 5.76
CA LEU A 34 16.13 -16.08 5.69
C LEU A 34 16.66 -16.29 4.27
N ASP A 35 16.65 -15.22 3.48
CA ASP A 35 17.02 -15.27 2.08
C ASP A 35 18.53 -14.96 1.91
N ASP A 36 19.19 -15.67 0.98
CA ASP A 36 20.61 -15.56 0.59
C ASP A 36 21.62 -15.57 1.77
N VAL A 37 21.57 -16.62 2.60
CA VAL A 37 22.43 -16.70 3.80
C VAL A 37 23.82 -17.30 3.49
N TRP A 38 24.86 -16.64 4.01
CA TRP A 38 26.28 -17.01 3.80
C TRP A 38 27.05 -17.44 5.05
N ASN A 39 26.46 -17.34 6.25
CA ASN A 39 27.18 -17.59 7.48
C ASN A 39 27.36 -19.10 7.76
N GLU A 40 28.59 -19.57 7.75
CA GLU A 40 28.96 -20.98 7.96
C GLU A 40 29.31 -21.30 9.43
N ASP A 41 29.22 -20.31 10.33
CA ASP A 41 29.53 -20.48 11.75
C ASP A 41 28.39 -21.18 12.51
N HIS A 42 28.62 -22.44 12.88
CA HIS A 42 27.69 -23.27 13.63
C HIS A 42 27.32 -22.68 15.01
N LEU A 43 28.23 -21.96 15.68
CA LEU A 43 27.95 -21.39 17.00
C LEU A 43 26.91 -20.27 16.88
N LYS A 44 27.05 -19.38 15.89
CA LYS A 44 26.08 -18.30 15.64
C LYS A 44 24.69 -18.84 15.29
N TRP A 45 24.60 -19.94 14.57
CA TRP A 45 23.32 -20.60 14.30
C TRP A 45 22.72 -21.27 15.53
N SER A 46 23.56 -21.88 16.37
CA SER A 46 23.14 -22.45 17.64
C SER A 46 22.57 -21.36 18.55
N ASP A 47 23.23 -20.21 18.63
CA ASP A 47 22.75 -19.04 19.37
C ASP A 47 21.44 -18.52 18.78
N LEU A 48 21.37 -18.30 17.46
CA LEU A 48 20.13 -17.83 16.80
C LEU A 48 18.95 -18.76 17.09
N ARG A 49 19.19 -20.07 17.02
CA ARG A 49 18.20 -21.11 17.33
C ARG A 49 17.67 -20.93 18.75
N THR A 50 18.50 -20.63 19.75
CA THR A 50 18.02 -20.44 21.13
C THR A 50 16.98 -19.32 21.25
N TYR A 51 17.05 -18.27 20.42
CA TYR A 51 16.07 -17.19 20.44
C TYR A 51 14.78 -17.57 19.70
N LEU A 52 14.88 -18.40 18.66
CA LEU A 52 13.75 -18.79 17.81
C LEU A 52 12.94 -19.97 18.37
N MET A 53 13.53 -20.81 19.23
CA MET A 53 12.89 -22.01 19.79
C MET A 53 11.73 -21.72 20.79
N CYS A 54 11.43 -20.45 21.09
CA CYS A 54 10.24 -20.07 21.86
C CYS A 54 8.94 -20.12 21.04
N GLY A 55 9.03 -20.31 19.71
CA GLY A 55 7.88 -20.45 18.82
C GLY A 55 6.97 -21.64 19.12
N GLY A 56 5.71 -21.52 18.72
CA GLY A 56 4.72 -22.59 18.74
C GLY A 56 5.11 -23.78 17.86
N GLN A 57 4.61 -24.96 18.22
CA GLN A 57 4.83 -26.20 17.47
C GLN A 57 4.19 -26.10 16.08
N GLY A 58 5.03 -26.19 15.04
CA GLY A 58 4.63 -25.99 13.65
C GLY A 58 5.29 -24.78 12.99
N SER A 59 6.02 -23.96 13.75
CA SER A 59 6.84 -22.88 13.21
C SER A 59 7.90 -23.41 12.24
N LYS A 60 8.11 -22.68 11.13
CA LYS A 60 9.02 -23.08 10.05
C LYS A 60 10.07 -22.01 9.79
N LEU A 61 11.29 -22.47 9.54
CA LEU A 61 12.37 -21.64 9.02
C LEU A 61 12.66 -22.09 7.59
N LEU A 62 12.48 -21.18 6.63
CA LEU A 62 12.91 -21.39 5.25
C LEU A 62 14.21 -20.60 5.05
N VAL A 63 15.29 -21.29 4.74
CA VAL A 63 16.58 -20.66 4.42
C VAL A 63 16.92 -20.95 2.98
N THR A 64 17.27 -19.90 2.24
CA THR A 64 17.88 -20.05 0.92
C THR A 64 19.38 -19.74 1.05
N THR A 65 20.20 -20.53 0.37
CA THR A 65 21.66 -20.35 0.38
C THR A 65 22.27 -20.98 -0.87
N ARG A 66 23.43 -20.48 -1.28
CA ARG A 66 24.26 -21.07 -2.34
C ARG A 66 25.31 -22.02 -1.79
N SER A 67 25.48 -22.09 -0.47
CA SER A 67 26.49 -22.92 0.20
C SER A 67 25.85 -24.10 0.94
N THR A 68 26.25 -25.31 0.57
CA THR A 68 25.86 -26.53 1.30
C THR A 68 26.48 -26.61 2.69
N LEU A 69 27.54 -25.83 2.95
CA LEU A 69 28.15 -25.73 4.28
C LEU A 69 27.24 -24.98 5.24
N VAL A 70 26.49 -23.98 4.77
CA VAL A 70 25.50 -23.26 5.60
C VAL A 70 24.39 -24.21 6.05
N SER A 71 23.85 -25.05 5.15
CA SER A 71 22.84 -26.04 5.53
C SER A 71 23.36 -27.06 6.55
N GLN A 72 24.63 -27.48 6.41
CA GLN A 72 25.29 -28.35 7.38
C GLN A 72 25.50 -27.65 8.73
N ALA A 73 25.95 -26.39 8.73
CA ALA A 73 26.14 -25.58 9.93
C ALA A 73 24.82 -25.34 10.69
N MET A 74 23.68 -25.36 9.98
CA MET A 74 22.35 -25.30 10.57
C MET A 74 21.83 -26.65 11.10
N GLY A 75 22.54 -27.75 10.84
CA GLY A 75 22.13 -29.10 11.24
C GLY A 75 20.98 -29.66 10.39
N ILE A 76 20.88 -29.29 9.11
CA ILE A 76 19.92 -29.87 8.17
C ILE A 76 20.59 -31.02 7.40
N ASP A 77 20.06 -32.23 7.59
CA ASP A 77 20.58 -33.45 6.97
C ASP A 77 20.18 -33.57 5.48
N GLU A 78 18.99 -33.09 5.10
CA GLU A 78 18.44 -33.17 3.74
C GLU A 78 17.95 -31.79 3.26
N PRO A 79 18.84 -30.93 2.70
CA PRO A 79 18.41 -29.67 2.11
C PRO A 79 17.63 -29.90 0.81
N TYR A 80 16.60 -29.07 0.58
CA TYR A 80 15.89 -29.07 -0.70
C TYR A 80 16.76 -28.40 -1.77
N VAL A 81 17.33 -29.19 -2.67
CA VAL A 81 18.12 -28.68 -3.80
C VAL A 81 17.18 -28.27 -4.93
N LEU A 82 17.15 -26.97 -5.25
CA LEU A 82 16.41 -26.44 -6.39
C LEU A 82 16.97 -27.01 -7.70
N SER A 83 16.10 -27.65 -8.48
CA SER A 83 16.44 -28.18 -9.81
C SER A 83 16.41 -27.09 -10.87
N ASP A 84 17.25 -27.25 -11.90
CA ASP A 84 17.24 -26.41 -13.09
C ASP A 84 15.91 -26.52 -13.86
N LEU A 85 15.58 -25.51 -14.67
CA LEU A 85 14.46 -25.59 -15.60
C LEU A 85 14.73 -26.64 -16.68
N THR A 86 13.69 -27.36 -17.11
CA THR A 86 13.81 -28.27 -18.25
C THR A 86 14.07 -27.49 -19.54
N ASP A 87 14.58 -28.16 -20.58
CA ASP A 87 14.80 -27.53 -21.90
C ASP A 87 13.50 -26.91 -22.45
N GLU A 88 12.37 -27.59 -22.27
CA GLU A 88 11.05 -27.10 -22.69
C GLU A 88 10.60 -25.86 -21.91
N GLN A 89 10.78 -25.86 -20.59
CA GLN A 89 10.49 -24.70 -19.74
C GLN A 89 11.42 -23.53 -20.06
N SER A 90 12.69 -23.81 -20.31
CA SER A 90 13.71 -22.82 -20.66
C SER A 90 13.38 -22.15 -21.99
N TRP A 91 13.00 -22.94 -22.99
CA TRP A 91 12.54 -22.41 -24.28
C TRP A 91 11.26 -21.60 -24.13
N THR A 92 10.28 -22.12 -23.39
CA THR A 92 9.00 -21.41 -23.16
C THR A 92 9.23 -20.06 -22.50
N LEU A 93 10.12 -19.99 -21.51
CA LEU A 93 10.53 -18.74 -20.87
C LEU A 93 11.23 -17.79 -21.85
N LEU A 94 12.23 -18.28 -22.60
CA LEU A 94 12.96 -17.47 -23.58
C LEU A 94 12.05 -16.90 -24.66
N LYS A 95 11.15 -17.75 -25.18
CA LYS A 95 10.16 -17.41 -26.19
C LYS A 95 9.25 -16.29 -25.72
N ASN A 96 8.68 -16.41 -24.52
CA ASN A 96 7.78 -15.41 -23.95
C ASN A 96 8.50 -14.07 -23.71
N LEU A 97 9.75 -14.10 -23.24
CA LEU A 97 10.55 -12.89 -23.01
C LEU A 97 10.93 -12.15 -24.30
N THR A 98 11.11 -12.89 -25.38
CA THR A 98 11.61 -12.35 -26.65
C THR A 98 10.48 -11.84 -27.55
N PHE A 99 9.38 -12.60 -27.66
CA PHE A 99 8.28 -12.32 -28.58
C PHE A 99 7.03 -11.73 -27.88
N GLY A 100 6.93 -11.83 -26.55
CA GLY A 100 5.71 -11.47 -25.83
C GLY A 100 4.52 -12.34 -26.21
N GLU A 101 3.32 -11.75 -26.25
CA GLU A 101 2.07 -12.44 -26.66
C GLU A 101 1.93 -12.59 -28.18
N ASP A 102 2.76 -11.92 -28.98
CA ASP A 102 2.68 -11.91 -30.45
C ASP A 102 3.61 -12.97 -31.07
N SER A 103 3.18 -14.24 -31.00
CA SER A 103 3.93 -15.37 -31.58
C SER A 103 3.94 -15.40 -33.12
N SER A 104 3.29 -14.46 -33.79
CA SER A 104 3.17 -14.43 -35.26
C SER A 104 4.48 -14.08 -35.99
N ARG A 105 5.45 -13.48 -35.28
CA ARG A 105 6.73 -13.00 -35.81
C ARG A 105 7.83 -14.05 -35.87
N MET A 106 7.51 -15.31 -35.57
CA MET A 106 8.48 -16.38 -35.36
C MET A 106 8.57 -17.29 -36.58
N SER A 107 9.73 -17.34 -37.22
CA SER A 107 10.03 -18.33 -38.26
C SER A 107 10.45 -19.66 -37.65
N SER A 108 10.28 -20.76 -38.40
CA SER A 108 10.73 -22.10 -37.99
C SER A 108 12.25 -22.16 -37.76
N GLU A 109 13.02 -21.38 -38.50
CA GLU A 109 14.48 -21.30 -38.39
C GLU A 109 14.92 -20.55 -37.12
N LEU A 110 14.25 -19.45 -36.77
CA LEU A 110 14.46 -18.74 -35.49
C LEU A 110 14.07 -19.60 -34.28
N GLN A 111 12.99 -20.37 -34.40
CA GLN A 111 12.58 -21.30 -33.35
C GLN A 111 13.68 -22.34 -33.09
N SER A 112 14.24 -22.95 -34.13
CA SER A 112 15.31 -23.94 -33.98
C SER A 112 16.56 -23.36 -33.32
N ILE A 113 16.99 -22.16 -33.74
CA ILE A 113 18.15 -21.49 -33.12
C ILE A 113 17.84 -21.12 -31.67
N GLY A 114 16.64 -20.64 -31.39
CA GLY A 114 16.19 -20.26 -30.05
C GLY A 114 16.12 -21.41 -29.07
N GLU A 115 15.64 -22.59 -29.50
CA GLU A 115 15.63 -23.81 -28.69
C GLU A 115 17.07 -24.23 -28.31
N GLU A 116 18.02 -24.16 -29.24
CA GLU A 116 19.43 -24.48 -28.97
C GLU A 116 20.10 -23.45 -28.05
N ILE A 117 19.76 -22.16 -28.17
CA ILE A 117 20.23 -21.13 -27.23
C ILE A 117 19.65 -21.39 -25.83
N ALA A 118 18.37 -21.74 -25.72
CA ALA A 118 17.74 -22.06 -24.45
C ALA A 118 18.41 -23.27 -23.76
N LYS A 119 18.72 -24.33 -24.52
CA LYS A 119 19.50 -25.48 -24.02
C LYS A 119 20.87 -25.08 -23.50
N LYS A 120 21.58 -24.19 -24.19
CA LYS A 120 22.89 -23.68 -23.75
C LYS A 120 22.84 -22.88 -22.45
N CYS A 121 21.67 -22.36 -22.06
CA CYS A 121 21.48 -21.71 -20.77
C CYS A 121 21.39 -22.70 -19.59
N LYS A 122 21.35 -24.01 -19.86
CA LYS A 122 21.34 -25.09 -18.85
C LYS A 122 20.30 -24.89 -17.76
N GLY A 123 19.11 -24.42 -18.14
CA GLY A 123 17.98 -24.25 -17.22
C GLY A 123 18.09 -23.08 -16.23
N VAL A 124 19.11 -22.22 -16.31
CA VAL A 124 19.31 -21.10 -15.38
C VAL A 124 18.41 -19.90 -15.73
N PRO A 125 17.39 -19.55 -14.91
CA PRO A 125 16.40 -18.54 -15.28
C PRO A 125 16.98 -17.14 -15.54
N LEU A 126 18.01 -16.72 -14.78
CA LEU A 126 18.61 -15.40 -14.95
C LEU A 126 19.39 -15.29 -16.28
N ALA A 127 20.09 -16.36 -16.68
CA ALA A 127 20.76 -16.41 -17.98
C ALA A 127 19.74 -16.33 -19.13
N ILE A 128 18.64 -17.09 -19.01
CA ILE A 128 17.53 -17.08 -19.98
C ILE A 128 16.89 -15.68 -20.05
N LYS A 129 16.60 -15.05 -18.90
CA LYS A 129 16.06 -13.69 -18.82
C LYS A 129 16.95 -12.67 -19.50
N THR A 130 18.25 -12.73 -19.21
CA THR A 130 19.26 -11.82 -19.78
C THR A 130 19.35 -11.97 -21.30
N ILE A 131 19.38 -13.21 -21.81
CA ILE A 131 19.42 -13.49 -23.25
C ILE A 131 18.10 -13.10 -23.92
N GLY A 132 16.95 -13.41 -23.32
CA GLY A 132 15.65 -12.99 -23.83
C GLY A 132 15.53 -11.48 -23.96
N GLY A 133 15.96 -10.73 -22.92
CA GLY A 133 16.02 -9.27 -22.97
C GLY A 133 16.99 -8.72 -24.03
N PHE A 134 18.11 -9.40 -24.26
CA PHE A 134 19.05 -9.08 -25.34
C PHE A 134 18.41 -9.28 -26.73
N LEU A 135 17.82 -10.46 -26.97
CA LEU A 135 17.22 -10.85 -28.25
C LEU A 135 15.92 -10.11 -28.56
N ARG A 136 15.17 -9.66 -27.54
CA ARG A 136 13.94 -8.85 -27.71
C ARG A 136 14.15 -7.58 -28.53
N THR A 137 15.37 -7.03 -28.53
CA THR A 137 15.71 -5.85 -29.34
C THR A 137 16.16 -6.17 -30.76
N ARG A 138 16.23 -7.46 -31.13
CA ARG A 138 16.79 -7.99 -32.39
C ARG A 138 16.00 -9.20 -32.91
N VAL A 139 14.69 -9.16 -32.75
CA VAL A 139 13.80 -10.31 -33.04
C VAL A 139 13.89 -10.76 -34.50
N GLU A 140 14.13 -9.82 -35.42
CA GLU A 140 14.15 -10.07 -36.87
C GLU A 140 15.56 -10.37 -37.42
N GLU A 141 16.62 -10.29 -36.59
CA GLU A 141 18.02 -10.40 -37.04
C GLU A 141 18.56 -11.83 -36.84
N ILE A 142 18.22 -12.76 -37.73
CA ILE A 142 18.64 -14.18 -37.67
C ILE A 142 20.15 -14.34 -37.50
N ASP A 143 20.95 -13.52 -38.20
CA ASP A 143 22.42 -13.55 -38.11
C ASP A 143 22.94 -13.30 -36.70
N GLN A 144 22.24 -12.45 -35.91
CA GLN A 144 22.62 -12.17 -34.53
C GLN A 144 22.31 -13.35 -33.60
N TRP A 145 21.21 -14.06 -33.83
CA TRP A 145 20.89 -15.29 -33.09
C TRP A 145 21.90 -16.39 -33.37
N SER A 146 22.26 -16.57 -34.65
CA SER A 146 23.28 -17.54 -35.07
C SER A 146 24.66 -17.19 -34.49
N SER A 147 25.05 -15.91 -34.55
CA SER A 147 26.29 -15.41 -33.94
C SER A 147 26.33 -15.64 -32.43
N LEU A 148 25.21 -15.43 -31.73
CA LEU A 148 25.09 -15.73 -30.30
C LEU A 148 25.24 -17.23 -30.02
N LEU A 149 24.54 -18.08 -30.77
CA LEU A 149 24.58 -19.54 -30.61
C LEU A 149 26.00 -20.11 -30.75
N HIS A 150 26.74 -19.61 -31.74
CA HIS A 150 28.10 -20.05 -32.04
C HIS A 150 29.19 -19.21 -31.36
N GLY A 151 28.81 -18.22 -30.55
CA GLY A 151 29.72 -17.32 -29.86
C GLY A 151 30.64 -18.02 -28.86
N ALA A 152 31.85 -17.50 -28.67
CA ALA A 152 32.82 -18.03 -27.72
C ALA A 152 32.36 -17.94 -26.24
N ILE A 153 31.35 -17.14 -25.95
CA ILE A 153 30.80 -16.92 -24.61
C ILE A 153 30.38 -18.23 -23.91
N TRP A 154 29.88 -19.21 -24.66
CA TRP A 154 29.44 -20.48 -24.09
C TRP A 154 30.61 -21.33 -23.59
N ARG A 155 31.78 -21.24 -24.23
CA ARG A 155 33.00 -21.92 -23.76
C ARG A 155 33.47 -21.32 -22.44
N LEU A 156 33.48 -19.99 -22.34
CA LEU A 156 33.83 -19.28 -21.11
C LEU A 156 32.88 -19.63 -19.95
N CYS A 157 31.58 -19.78 -20.21
CA CYS A 157 30.62 -20.20 -19.18
C CYS A 157 30.93 -21.61 -18.63
N GLU A 158 31.42 -22.50 -19.48
CA GLU A 158 31.79 -23.87 -19.09
C GLU A 158 33.13 -23.92 -18.36
N GLU A 159 34.11 -23.12 -18.79
CA GLU A 159 35.42 -23.00 -18.15
C GLU A 159 35.33 -22.35 -16.76
N GLU A 160 34.57 -21.26 -16.63
CA GLU A 160 34.39 -20.53 -15.37
C GLU A 160 33.31 -21.13 -14.46
N LYS A 161 32.53 -22.11 -14.95
CA LYS A 161 31.33 -22.65 -14.29
C LYS A 161 30.41 -21.53 -13.77
N SER A 162 30.22 -20.50 -14.57
CA SER A 162 29.53 -19.27 -14.18
C SER A 162 28.71 -18.72 -15.33
N ILE A 163 27.59 -18.07 -15.02
CA ILE A 163 26.78 -17.33 -16.00
C ILE A 163 27.32 -15.92 -16.27
N MET A 164 28.36 -15.48 -15.55
CA MET A 164 28.94 -14.14 -15.68
C MET A 164 29.31 -13.76 -17.13
N PRO A 165 29.84 -14.66 -17.99
CA PRO A 165 30.08 -14.32 -19.39
C PRO A 165 28.79 -13.98 -20.17
N VAL A 166 27.66 -14.62 -19.85
CA VAL A 166 26.34 -14.28 -20.43
C VAL A 166 25.88 -12.89 -19.98
N LEU A 167 25.99 -12.60 -18.67
CA LEU A 167 25.61 -11.30 -18.13
C LEU A 167 26.48 -10.19 -18.73
N ASN A 168 27.79 -10.43 -18.80
CA ASN A 168 28.76 -9.51 -19.39
C ASN A 168 28.51 -9.28 -20.89
N LEU A 169 28.09 -10.29 -21.64
CA LEU A 169 27.71 -10.12 -23.05
C LEU A 169 26.56 -9.10 -23.19
N SER A 170 25.54 -9.19 -22.34
CA SER A 170 24.44 -8.22 -22.34
C SER A 170 24.94 -6.80 -22.08
N TYR A 171 25.90 -6.65 -21.15
CA TYR A 171 26.52 -5.37 -20.81
C TYR A 171 27.36 -4.80 -21.97
N LEU A 172 28.19 -5.62 -22.61
CA LEU A 172 29.00 -5.24 -23.77
C LEU A 172 28.15 -4.84 -24.98
N ASN A 173 26.86 -5.16 -24.97
CA ASN A 173 25.89 -4.76 -25.98
C ASN A 173 25.02 -3.56 -25.57
N LEU A 174 25.27 -2.93 -24.42
CA LEU A 174 24.69 -1.63 -24.06
C LEU A 174 25.45 -0.50 -24.76
N ARG A 175 24.78 0.64 -24.96
CA ARG A 175 25.45 1.87 -25.41
C ARG A 175 26.43 2.37 -24.33
N PRO A 176 27.54 3.03 -24.69
CA PRO A 176 28.54 3.50 -23.73
C PRO A 176 27.96 4.31 -22.55
N GLU A 177 26.95 5.14 -22.80
CA GLU A 177 26.29 5.97 -21.80
C GLU A 177 25.55 5.11 -20.76
N LEU A 178 24.79 4.10 -21.23
CA LEU A 178 24.09 3.16 -20.34
C LEU A 178 25.06 2.29 -19.54
N ARG A 179 26.22 1.95 -20.10
CA ARG A 179 27.26 1.18 -19.38
C ARG A 179 27.77 1.93 -18.16
N GLN A 180 27.98 3.24 -18.28
CA GLN A 180 28.40 4.09 -17.16
C GLN A 180 27.29 4.22 -16.11
N CYS A 181 26.04 4.42 -16.54
CA CYS A 181 24.88 4.44 -15.66
C CYS A 181 24.74 3.13 -14.86
N PHE A 182 24.90 1.98 -15.51
CA PHE A 182 24.85 0.67 -14.86
C PHE A 182 26.02 0.44 -13.91
N ALA A 183 27.25 0.73 -14.32
CA ALA A 183 28.44 0.60 -13.47
C ALA A 183 28.31 1.44 -12.18
N TYR A 184 27.75 2.65 -12.29
CA TYR A 184 27.50 3.53 -11.14
C TYR A 184 26.57 2.91 -10.09
N CYS A 185 25.67 1.99 -10.48
CA CYS A 185 24.75 1.36 -9.55
C CYS A 185 25.41 0.38 -8.57
N CYS A 186 26.68 0.01 -8.73
CA CYS A 186 27.39 -0.81 -7.73
C CYS A 186 27.60 -0.08 -6.38
N LEU A 187 27.36 1.24 -6.33
CA LEU A 187 27.39 2.05 -5.11
C LEU A 187 26.22 1.78 -4.16
N TYR A 188 25.16 1.11 -4.62
CA TYR A 188 24.08 0.63 -3.76
C TYR A 188 24.47 -0.75 -3.22
N SER A 189 24.08 -1.07 -1.98
CA SER A 189 24.25 -2.43 -1.44
C SER A 189 23.43 -3.45 -2.22
N LYS A 190 23.76 -4.74 -2.08
CA LYS A 190 22.98 -5.84 -2.66
C LYS A 190 21.54 -5.82 -2.14
N ASP A 191 20.59 -6.24 -2.98
CA ASP A 191 19.14 -6.20 -2.75
C ASP A 191 18.50 -4.86 -2.39
N TRP A 192 19.26 -3.77 -2.47
CA TRP A 192 18.78 -2.42 -2.15
C TRP A 192 17.68 -1.98 -3.11
N VAL A 193 16.61 -1.39 -2.55
CA VAL A 193 15.53 -0.78 -3.35
C VAL A 193 16.01 0.58 -3.86
N ILE A 194 16.27 0.65 -5.17
CA ILE A 194 16.75 1.85 -5.83
C ILE A 194 15.56 2.72 -6.23
N GLN A 195 15.50 3.93 -5.70
CA GLN A 195 14.49 4.93 -6.07
C GLN A 195 14.82 5.50 -7.46
N LYS A 196 13.90 5.38 -8.42
CA LYS A 196 14.13 5.70 -9.83
C LYS A 196 14.56 7.15 -10.04
N ASP A 197 13.77 8.10 -9.53
CA ASP A 197 14.00 9.53 -9.75
C ASP A 197 15.34 9.99 -9.14
N GLU A 198 15.73 9.40 -8.02
CA GLU A 198 17.00 9.66 -7.37
C GLU A 198 18.18 9.18 -8.21
N LEU A 199 18.12 7.95 -8.71
CA LEU A 199 19.15 7.39 -9.57
C LEU A 199 19.33 8.25 -10.84
N ILE A 200 18.23 8.66 -11.47
CA ILE A 200 18.25 9.53 -12.64
C ILE A 200 18.90 10.88 -12.32
N GLN A 201 18.58 11.48 -11.16
CA GLN A 201 19.21 12.73 -10.72
C GLN A 201 20.71 12.57 -10.46
N LEU A 202 21.15 11.42 -9.93
CA LEU A 202 22.57 11.12 -9.75
C LEU A 202 23.29 10.94 -11.09
N TRP A 203 22.73 10.18 -12.03
CA TRP A 203 23.27 10.06 -13.39
C TRP A 203 23.36 11.42 -14.10
N LYS A 204 22.34 12.25 -13.93
CA LYS A 204 22.32 13.64 -14.41
C LYS A 204 23.43 14.48 -13.80
N ALA A 205 23.61 14.42 -12.48
CA ALA A 205 24.67 15.13 -11.77
C ALA A 205 26.06 14.70 -12.27
N GLN A 206 26.26 13.41 -12.55
CA GLN A 206 27.50 12.93 -13.15
C GLN A 206 27.66 13.32 -14.63
N GLY A 207 26.58 13.68 -15.32
CA GLY A 207 26.58 13.99 -16.75
C GLY A 207 26.62 12.74 -17.62
N TYR A 208 26.09 11.61 -17.13
CA TYR A 208 26.00 10.35 -17.88
C TYR A 208 24.81 10.30 -18.83
N LEU A 209 23.84 11.20 -18.64
CA LEU A 209 22.69 11.33 -19.52
C LEU A 209 23.03 12.27 -20.68
N ALA A 210 22.94 11.76 -21.91
CA ALA A 210 23.12 12.54 -23.13
C ALA A 210 21.81 12.55 -23.93
N SER A 211 21.31 13.73 -24.26
CA SER A 211 20.18 13.88 -25.17
C SER A 211 20.67 14.19 -26.58
N PRO A 212 20.35 13.35 -27.59
CA PRO A 212 20.60 13.68 -28.99
C PRO A 212 19.57 14.66 -29.56
N ILE A 213 18.47 14.94 -28.85
CA ILE A 213 17.37 15.80 -29.27
C ILE A 213 17.29 17.00 -28.33
N GLU A 214 17.48 18.22 -28.85
CA GLU A 214 17.52 19.46 -28.05
C GLU A 214 16.23 19.72 -27.26
N THR A 215 15.08 19.20 -27.71
CA THR A 215 13.77 19.41 -27.07
C THR A 215 13.40 18.38 -26.01
N GLN A 216 14.17 17.28 -25.87
CA GLN A 216 13.88 16.22 -24.92
C GLN A 216 14.49 16.53 -23.55
N SER A 217 13.72 16.37 -22.46
CA SER A 217 14.28 16.56 -21.11
C SER A 217 15.28 15.45 -20.77
N ILE A 218 16.30 15.78 -19.99
CA ILE A 218 17.33 14.80 -19.60
C ILE A 218 16.74 13.72 -18.68
N GLU A 219 15.71 14.07 -17.91
CA GLU A 219 14.91 13.16 -17.10
C GLU A 219 14.17 12.13 -17.97
N ASP A 220 13.65 12.52 -19.14
CA ASP A 220 13.04 11.58 -20.08
C ASP A 220 14.06 10.58 -20.62
N VAL A 221 15.29 11.05 -20.91
CA VAL A 221 16.41 10.16 -21.28
C VAL A 221 16.72 9.18 -20.16
N GLY A 222 16.80 9.66 -18.91
CA GLY A 222 16.98 8.80 -17.74
C GLY A 222 15.89 7.75 -17.58
N ASN A 223 14.62 8.14 -17.76
CA ASN A 223 13.49 7.21 -17.73
C ASN A 223 13.58 6.15 -18.84
N GLN A 224 14.02 6.54 -20.04
CA GLN A 224 14.27 5.59 -21.14
C GLN A 224 15.38 4.60 -20.79
N TYR A 225 16.48 5.07 -20.16
CA TYR A 225 17.59 4.20 -19.76
C TYR A 225 17.14 3.18 -18.71
N VAL A 226 16.37 3.60 -17.69
CA VAL A 226 15.76 2.69 -16.71
C VAL A 226 14.88 1.65 -17.39
N LYS A 227 14.01 2.05 -18.33
CA LYS A 227 13.17 1.11 -19.09
C LYS A 227 13.98 0.10 -19.87
N ILE A 228 15.09 0.52 -20.52
CA ILE A 228 15.98 -0.39 -21.26
C ILE A 228 16.66 -1.38 -20.30
N LEU A 229 17.14 -0.92 -19.15
CA LEU A 229 17.82 -1.77 -18.16
C LEU A 229 16.85 -2.79 -17.54
N LEU A 230 15.61 -2.39 -17.24
CA LEU A 230 14.54 -3.32 -16.82
C LEU A 230 14.20 -4.34 -17.91
N MET A 231 14.02 -3.87 -19.15
CA MET A 231 13.72 -4.74 -20.30
C MET A 231 14.83 -5.77 -20.55
N ARG A 232 16.08 -5.41 -20.27
CA ARG A 232 17.25 -6.29 -20.40
C ARG A 232 17.61 -7.05 -19.12
N SER A 233 16.73 -7.00 -18.10
CA SER A 233 16.87 -7.70 -16.83
C SER A 233 18.11 -7.33 -16.00
N PHE A 234 18.71 -6.16 -16.25
CA PHE A 234 19.72 -5.58 -15.35
C PHE A 234 19.09 -5.12 -14.04
N PHE A 235 17.84 -4.67 -14.11
CA PHE A 235 16.99 -4.38 -12.96
C PHE A 235 15.81 -5.34 -12.92
N GLN A 236 15.25 -5.56 -11.73
CA GLN A 236 14.10 -6.42 -11.46
C GLN A 236 13.17 -5.79 -10.41
N ASP A 237 12.05 -6.45 -10.13
CA ASP A 237 11.11 -6.10 -9.06
C ASP A 237 10.65 -4.64 -9.07
N ALA A 238 10.32 -4.13 -10.26
CA ALA A 238 9.87 -2.75 -10.42
C ALA A 238 8.52 -2.53 -9.72
N SER A 239 8.49 -1.58 -8.79
CA SER A 239 7.24 -1.04 -8.23
C SER A 239 6.73 0.10 -9.10
N THR A 240 5.41 0.26 -9.19
CA THR A 240 4.78 1.36 -9.92
C THR A 240 3.83 2.16 -9.02
N ASP A 241 3.73 3.46 -9.28
CA ASP A 241 2.72 4.33 -8.66
C ASP A 241 1.30 3.97 -9.14
N GLU A 242 0.31 4.63 -8.54
CA GLU A 242 -1.12 4.51 -8.91
C GLU A 242 -1.42 4.86 -10.38
N PHE A 243 -0.47 5.51 -11.08
CA PHE A 243 -0.57 5.87 -12.49
C PHE A 243 0.22 4.91 -13.41
N GLY A 244 0.84 3.86 -12.87
CA GLY A 244 1.64 2.88 -13.61
C GLY A 244 3.06 3.35 -13.96
N HIS A 245 3.54 4.47 -13.41
CA HIS A 245 4.93 4.89 -13.55
C HIS A 245 5.81 4.13 -12.58
N ILE A 246 6.95 3.63 -13.07
CA ILE A 246 7.94 2.98 -12.22
C ILE A 246 8.42 3.97 -11.14
N GLU A 247 8.36 3.57 -9.88
CA GLU A 247 8.84 4.35 -8.73
C GLU A 247 10.20 3.85 -8.24
N SER A 248 10.35 2.52 -8.11
CA SER A 248 11.56 1.88 -7.62
C SER A 248 11.77 0.52 -8.26
N PHE A 249 12.96 -0.04 -8.11
CA PHE A 249 13.35 -1.37 -8.60
C PHE A 249 14.59 -1.86 -7.83
N LYS A 250 14.94 -3.13 -8.01
CA LYS A 250 16.14 -3.74 -7.43
C LYS A 250 17.14 -4.17 -8.51
N MET A 251 18.37 -4.47 -8.09
CA MET A 251 19.37 -5.13 -8.92
C MET A 251 19.67 -6.51 -8.31
N HIS A 252 19.63 -7.55 -9.14
CA HIS A 252 20.01 -8.89 -8.72
C HIS A 252 21.50 -8.94 -8.32
N ASP A 253 21.89 -9.69 -7.29
CA ASP A 253 23.28 -9.80 -6.83
C ASP A 253 24.32 -10.08 -7.92
N LEU A 254 24.06 -11.00 -8.84
CA LEU A 254 25.00 -11.30 -9.93
C LEU A 254 25.11 -10.14 -10.93
N MET A 255 24.04 -9.35 -11.10
CA MET A 255 24.10 -8.09 -11.84
C MET A 255 24.86 -7.02 -11.04
N HIS A 256 24.75 -7.01 -9.71
CA HIS A 256 25.54 -6.13 -8.85
C HIS A 256 27.04 -6.50 -8.89
N ASP A 257 27.37 -7.79 -8.85
CA ASP A 257 28.74 -8.30 -9.01
C ASP A 257 29.30 -7.92 -10.38
N LEU A 258 28.49 -8.02 -11.44
CA LEU A 258 28.86 -7.52 -12.77
C LEU A 258 29.08 -6.01 -12.77
N ALA A 259 28.18 -5.23 -12.16
CA ALA A 259 28.32 -3.77 -12.06
C ALA A 259 29.63 -3.39 -11.33
N THR A 260 29.96 -4.11 -10.26
CA THR A 260 31.21 -3.96 -9.51
C THR A 260 32.43 -4.29 -10.38
N LEU A 261 32.38 -5.42 -11.08
CA LEU A 261 33.46 -5.85 -11.98
C LEU A 261 33.74 -4.83 -13.08
N VAL A 262 32.70 -4.31 -13.74
CA VAL A 262 32.85 -3.37 -14.86
C VAL A 262 33.12 -1.94 -14.40
N ALA A 263 32.76 -1.58 -13.17
CA ALA A 263 33.15 -0.31 -12.56
C ALA A 263 34.63 -0.27 -12.16
N GLY A 264 35.23 -1.44 -11.90
CA GLY A 264 36.62 -1.55 -11.49
C GLY A 264 36.93 -0.69 -10.25
N ASN A 265 37.99 0.10 -10.31
CA ASN A 265 38.40 0.96 -9.20
C ASN A 265 37.71 2.34 -9.21
N ASP A 266 36.85 2.65 -10.20
CA ASP A 266 36.21 3.96 -10.29
C ASP A 266 35.07 4.12 -9.27
N CYS A 267 34.38 3.03 -8.92
CA CYS A 267 33.33 3.02 -7.90
C CYS A 267 33.72 2.09 -6.75
N TYR A 268 33.52 2.53 -5.52
CA TYR A 268 33.87 1.76 -4.34
C TYR A 268 32.79 1.87 -3.28
N LEU A 269 32.09 0.76 -3.04
CA LEU A 269 31.25 0.56 -1.87
C LEU A 269 32.12 0.03 -0.72
N HIS A 270 32.28 0.82 0.33
CA HIS A 270 33.01 0.49 1.54
C HIS A 270 32.12 -0.34 2.48
N THR A 271 32.63 -1.50 2.88
CA THR A 271 31.99 -2.46 3.79
C THR A 271 33.03 -2.94 4.80
N GLU A 272 32.61 -3.42 5.97
CA GLU A 272 33.53 -3.96 6.96
C GLU A 272 34.41 -5.08 6.38
N GLY A 273 35.71 -5.07 6.70
CA GLY A 273 36.66 -6.09 6.28
C GLY A 273 37.10 -6.05 4.81
N LYS A 274 36.58 -5.12 3.99
CA LYS A 274 36.97 -4.99 2.58
C LYS A 274 38.26 -4.19 2.40
N GLY A 275 39.14 -4.65 1.51
CA GLY A 275 40.38 -3.94 1.17
C GLY A 275 40.11 -2.53 0.63
N ILE A 276 41.03 -1.60 0.91
CA ILE A 276 40.91 -0.18 0.53
C ILE A 276 41.33 0.03 -0.92
N VAL A 277 40.55 0.80 -1.66
CA VAL A 277 40.94 1.35 -2.97
C VAL A 277 41.48 2.76 -2.76
N GLU A 278 42.73 3.03 -3.15
CA GLU A 278 43.38 4.33 -2.84
C GLU A 278 42.81 5.54 -3.62
N ARG A 279 42.25 5.33 -4.81
CA ARG A 279 41.88 6.41 -5.76
C ARG A 279 40.49 6.25 -6.43
N PRO A 280 39.41 6.00 -5.69
CA PRO A 280 38.08 5.91 -6.28
C PRO A 280 37.60 7.25 -6.84
N MET A 281 36.70 7.18 -7.82
CA MET A 281 35.97 8.34 -8.34
C MET A 281 34.64 8.53 -7.61
N HIS A 282 34.02 7.44 -7.20
CA HIS A 282 32.75 7.42 -6.49
C HIS A 282 32.87 6.51 -5.28
N VAL A 283 32.45 6.99 -4.10
CA VAL A 283 32.48 6.22 -2.86
C VAL A 283 31.10 6.23 -2.23
N ALA A 284 30.69 5.06 -1.75
CA ALA A 284 29.54 4.87 -0.87
C ALA A 284 29.98 4.12 0.38
N PHE A 285 29.39 4.45 1.52
CA PHE A 285 29.62 3.78 2.80
C PHE A 285 28.36 3.00 3.19
N GLU A 286 28.52 1.72 3.49
CA GLU A 286 27.44 0.89 4.01
C GLU A 286 27.09 1.27 5.45
N THR A 287 25.82 1.08 5.82
CA THR A 287 25.32 1.31 7.19
C THR A 287 26.20 0.58 8.21
N SER A 288 26.52 1.22 9.33
CA SER A 288 27.40 0.75 10.43
C SER A 288 28.92 0.84 10.23
N THR A 289 29.42 1.26 9.06
CA THR A 289 30.87 1.46 8.85
C THR A 289 31.36 2.83 9.34
N ASP A 290 32.60 2.88 9.86
CA ASP A 290 33.24 4.15 10.17
C ASP A 290 33.54 4.92 8.89
N CYS A 291 32.96 6.11 8.76
CA CYS A 291 32.98 6.87 7.52
C CYS A 291 34.26 7.69 7.39
N SER A 292 35.44 7.07 7.42
CA SER A 292 36.70 7.82 7.34
C SER A 292 37.17 8.11 5.92
N LEU A 293 37.23 9.39 5.54
CA LEU A 293 37.73 9.86 4.24
C LEU A 293 39.26 10.01 4.18
N ASP A 294 39.96 9.97 5.32
CA ASP A 294 41.42 10.14 5.40
C ASP A 294 42.20 9.07 4.62
N VAL A 295 41.55 7.93 4.38
CA VAL A 295 42.11 6.77 3.70
C VAL A 295 42.16 6.97 2.17
N PHE A 296 41.42 7.93 1.62
CA PHE A 296 41.29 8.12 0.17
C PHE A 296 42.06 9.32 -0.37
N HIS A 297 42.54 9.23 -1.60
CA HIS A 297 42.93 10.40 -2.38
C HIS A 297 41.70 11.18 -2.88
N VAL A 298 41.19 12.06 -2.03
CA VAL A 298 39.92 12.77 -2.23
C VAL A 298 39.86 13.77 -3.39
N CYS A 299 40.98 14.07 -4.07
CA CYS A 299 41.02 15.14 -5.08
C CYS A 299 40.28 14.84 -6.38
N LYS A 300 40.02 13.56 -6.69
CA LYS A 300 39.29 13.11 -7.89
C LYS A 300 37.86 12.64 -7.59
N LEU A 301 37.45 12.61 -6.32
CA LEU A 301 36.11 12.18 -5.91
C LEU A 301 35.03 13.05 -6.54
N ARG A 302 34.02 12.40 -7.10
CA ARG A 302 32.83 12.98 -7.72
C ARG A 302 31.55 12.63 -6.97
N THR A 303 31.51 11.50 -6.28
CA THR A 303 30.38 11.09 -5.45
C THR A 303 30.86 10.66 -4.08
N ILE A 304 30.15 11.12 -3.05
CA ILE A 304 30.23 10.58 -1.69
C ILE A 304 28.80 10.30 -1.23
N ILE A 305 28.52 9.05 -0.85
CA ILE A 305 27.25 8.62 -0.28
C ILE A 305 27.53 8.06 1.11
N THR A 306 26.91 8.64 2.13
CA THR A 306 27.02 8.15 3.51
C THR A 306 25.64 7.71 3.99
N CYS A 307 25.55 6.51 4.56
CA CYS A 307 24.32 5.94 5.07
C CYS A 307 24.44 5.77 6.59
N ASN A 308 23.65 6.53 7.35
CA ASN A 308 23.36 6.31 8.76
C ASN A 308 24.58 5.93 9.63
N SER A 309 25.50 6.88 9.85
CA SER A 309 26.62 6.70 10.77
C SER A 309 26.42 7.50 12.05
N ASP A 310 26.59 6.85 13.20
CA ASP A 310 26.55 7.48 14.53
C ASP A 310 27.79 8.35 14.83
N THR A 311 28.80 8.33 13.96
CA THR A 311 30.10 8.97 14.20
C THR A 311 30.23 10.37 13.60
N ASN A 312 31.24 11.09 14.11
CA ASN A 312 31.60 12.49 13.87
C ASN A 312 32.01 12.85 12.41
N PHE A 313 31.38 12.31 11.36
CA PHE A 313 31.70 12.62 9.96
C PHE A 313 31.68 14.14 9.65
N VAL A 314 30.90 14.92 10.41
CA VAL A 314 30.89 16.39 10.32
C VAL A 314 32.29 16.98 10.57
N ALA A 315 33.10 16.38 11.46
CA ALA A 315 34.49 16.78 11.69
C ALA A 315 35.39 16.48 10.48
N GLU A 316 35.09 15.42 9.71
CA GLU A 316 35.82 15.06 8.49
C GLU A 316 35.47 15.94 7.28
N LEU A 317 34.30 16.59 7.28
CA LEU A 317 33.97 17.63 6.28
C LEU A 317 34.89 18.87 6.37
N SER A 318 35.78 18.95 7.37
CA SER A 318 36.89 19.89 7.38
C SER A 318 37.79 19.77 6.13
N PHE A 319 37.83 18.61 5.47
CA PHE A 319 38.53 18.37 4.21
C PHE A 319 37.80 18.83 2.95
N MET A 320 36.61 19.44 3.03
CA MET A 320 35.87 19.89 1.83
C MET A 320 36.66 20.79 0.88
N LYS A 321 37.67 21.52 1.39
CA LYS A 321 38.62 22.30 0.57
C LYS A 321 39.38 21.45 -0.47
N LYS A 322 39.55 20.15 -0.24
CA LYS A 322 40.26 19.21 -1.11
C LYS A 322 39.35 18.56 -2.17
N LEU A 323 38.02 18.55 -1.96
CA LEU A 323 37.02 17.88 -2.80
C LEU A 323 36.67 18.68 -4.07
N LYS A 324 37.68 19.01 -4.88
CA LYS A 324 37.54 19.92 -6.02
C LYS A 324 36.74 19.35 -7.20
N CYS A 325 36.47 18.05 -7.25
CA CYS A 325 35.74 17.42 -8.35
C CYS A 325 34.34 16.92 -7.96
N LEU A 326 33.91 17.17 -6.72
CA LEU A 326 32.67 16.61 -6.17
C LEU A 326 31.45 17.14 -6.94
N ARG A 327 30.56 16.21 -7.33
CA ARG A 327 29.31 16.46 -8.08
C ARG A 327 28.07 15.98 -7.35
N ALA A 328 28.17 14.91 -6.57
CA ALA A 328 27.09 14.39 -5.75
C ALA A 328 27.57 14.16 -4.31
N LEU A 329 26.78 14.64 -3.36
CA LEU A 329 27.01 14.48 -1.94
C LEU A 329 25.70 14.10 -1.26
N ILE A 330 25.63 12.90 -0.70
CA ILE A 330 24.49 12.41 0.08
C ILE A 330 24.95 12.26 1.52
N LEU A 331 24.39 13.08 2.40
CA LEU A 331 24.64 13.08 3.83
C LEU A 331 23.35 12.68 4.56
N SER A 332 23.39 11.55 5.25
CA SER A 332 22.29 11.06 6.09
C SER A 332 22.84 10.81 7.49
N PHE A 333 22.79 11.85 8.33
CA PHE A 333 23.33 11.80 9.69
C PHE A 333 22.33 12.35 10.69
N HIS A 334 21.80 11.49 11.57
CA HIS A 334 20.86 11.91 12.61
C HIS A 334 21.47 12.97 13.56
N SER A 335 22.78 12.90 13.81
CA SER A 335 23.50 13.78 14.74
C SER A 335 23.99 15.11 14.14
N MET A 336 23.83 15.37 12.84
CA MET A 336 24.31 16.63 12.24
C MET A 336 23.50 17.83 12.76
N THR A 337 24.15 18.74 13.47
CA THR A 337 23.51 19.98 13.97
C THR A 337 23.62 21.15 13.00
N GLU A 338 24.72 21.20 12.23
CA GLU A 338 25.00 22.25 11.25
C GLU A 338 25.75 21.70 10.03
N LEU A 339 25.46 22.28 8.85
CA LEU A 339 26.27 22.05 7.65
C LEU A 339 27.45 23.04 7.65
N PRO A 340 28.71 22.58 7.51
CA PRO A 340 29.89 23.45 7.59
C PRO A 340 29.98 24.49 6.48
N LYS A 341 30.42 25.71 6.84
CA LYS A 341 30.56 26.85 5.90
C LYS A 341 31.52 26.60 4.72
N SER A 342 32.43 25.63 4.85
CA SER A 342 33.35 25.19 3.79
C SER A 342 32.65 24.52 2.61
N ILE A 343 31.33 24.30 2.66
CA ILE A 343 30.55 23.79 1.53
C ILE A 343 30.71 24.68 0.29
N ASP A 344 30.99 25.98 0.47
CA ASP A 344 31.29 26.91 -0.63
C ASP A 344 32.50 26.52 -1.49
N LYS A 345 33.34 25.57 -1.04
CA LYS A 345 34.53 25.13 -1.75
C LYS A 345 34.23 24.04 -2.78
N VAL A 346 33.14 23.29 -2.65
CA VAL A 346 32.74 22.23 -3.61
C VAL A 346 31.89 22.81 -4.74
N LYS A 347 32.45 23.77 -5.49
CA LYS A 347 31.72 24.58 -6.50
C LYS A 347 31.13 23.78 -7.67
N HIS A 348 31.61 22.56 -7.91
CA HIS A 348 31.12 21.68 -8.97
C HIS A 348 29.97 20.77 -8.51
N LEU A 349 29.52 20.90 -7.26
CA LEU A 349 28.42 20.11 -6.71
C LEU A 349 27.14 20.39 -7.50
N ARG A 350 26.47 19.31 -7.91
CA ARG A 350 25.21 19.31 -8.67
C ARG A 350 24.07 18.64 -7.92
N TYR A 351 24.39 17.73 -7.01
CA TYR A 351 23.42 17.01 -6.20
C TYR A 351 23.85 17.07 -4.74
N LEU A 352 22.96 17.58 -3.89
CA LEU A 352 23.14 17.63 -2.44
C LEU A 352 21.89 17.06 -1.78
N ASP A 353 22.07 16.01 -0.98
CA ASP A 353 21.03 15.44 -0.14
C ASP A 353 21.47 15.51 1.31
N LEU A 354 20.63 16.14 2.14
CA LEU A 354 20.80 16.33 3.58
C LEU A 354 19.71 15.62 4.38
N SER A 355 18.97 14.72 3.73
CA SER A 355 17.83 14.04 4.33
C SER A 355 18.19 13.28 5.61
N TYR A 356 17.21 13.10 6.49
CA TYR A 356 17.32 12.41 7.78
C TYR A 356 18.26 13.09 8.79
N SER A 357 18.65 14.35 8.54
CA SER A 357 19.44 15.16 9.47
C SER A 357 18.54 15.78 10.55
N GLN A 358 18.07 14.95 11.49
CA GLN A 358 17.04 15.32 12.49
C GLN A 358 17.41 16.53 13.35
N ASN A 359 18.70 16.72 13.65
CA ASN A 359 19.22 17.80 14.49
C ASN A 359 19.62 19.07 13.71
N LEU A 360 19.51 19.08 12.37
CA LEU A 360 19.95 20.20 11.54
C LEU A 360 19.01 21.39 11.71
N ARG A 361 19.49 22.48 12.33
CA ARG A 361 18.65 23.64 12.65
C ARG A 361 18.54 24.67 11.53
N SER A 362 19.60 24.82 10.74
CA SER A 362 19.67 25.77 9.63
C SER A 362 20.77 25.38 8.64
N LEU A 363 20.66 25.89 7.41
CA LEU A 363 21.73 25.81 6.40
C LEU A 363 22.58 27.09 6.43
N PRO A 364 23.90 27.02 6.18
CA PRO A 364 24.76 28.19 6.17
C PRO A 364 24.53 29.06 4.93
N GLU A 365 24.68 30.39 5.06
CA GLU A 365 24.60 31.33 3.93
C GLU A 365 25.61 31.06 2.79
N SER A 366 26.66 30.29 3.10
CA SER A 366 27.63 29.84 2.10
C SER A 366 27.04 28.87 1.06
N ILE A 367 25.87 28.28 1.32
CA ILE A 367 25.21 27.34 0.39
C ILE A 367 24.91 28.00 -0.96
N GLY A 368 24.56 29.29 -0.98
CA GLY A 368 24.31 30.03 -2.23
C GLY A 368 25.50 30.15 -3.17
N ASN A 369 26.71 29.79 -2.74
CA ASN A 369 27.89 29.72 -3.61
C ASN A 369 27.94 28.46 -4.49
N LEU A 370 27.05 27.48 -4.26
CA LEU A 370 26.94 26.25 -5.04
C LEU A 370 26.16 26.50 -6.35
N VAL A 371 26.62 27.44 -7.17
CA VAL A 371 25.89 27.91 -8.37
C VAL A 371 25.61 26.81 -9.41
N CYS A 372 26.35 25.70 -9.38
CA CYS A 372 26.13 24.53 -10.24
C CYS A 372 25.13 23.51 -9.67
N LEU A 373 24.57 23.74 -8.47
CA LEU A 373 23.65 22.81 -7.82
C LEU A 373 22.36 22.69 -8.64
N GLN A 374 21.97 21.45 -8.95
CA GLN A 374 20.79 21.09 -9.75
C GLN A 374 19.70 20.47 -8.88
N THR A 375 20.09 19.71 -7.85
CA THR A 375 19.17 19.05 -6.92
C THR A 375 19.60 19.31 -5.49
N LEU A 376 18.66 19.78 -4.68
CA LEU A 376 18.78 19.89 -3.23
C LEU A 376 17.62 19.11 -2.56
N LYS A 377 17.97 18.13 -1.73
CA LYS A 377 17.02 17.35 -0.95
C LYS A 377 17.24 17.56 0.55
N ILE A 378 16.14 17.75 1.25
CA ILE A 378 16.05 17.98 2.69
C ILE A 378 14.76 17.27 3.15
N LYS A 379 14.86 15.97 3.42
CA LYS A 379 13.74 15.16 3.91
C LYS A 379 13.93 14.83 5.39
N ASP A 380 12.86 14.70 6.17
CA ASP A 380 12.92 14.20 7.55
C ASP A 380 13.93 14.99 8.43
N CYS A 381 13.99 16.32 8.23
CA CYS A 381 14.85 17.25 8.98
C CYS A 381 14.02 18.03 10.00
N GLU A 382 13.61 17.36 11.08
CA GLU A 382 12.60 17.85 12.02
C GLU A 382 12.97 19.16 12.73
N SER A 383 14.26 19.41 12.98
CA SER A 383 14.72 20.63 13.65
C SER A 383 14.93 21.83 12.74
N LEU A 384 14.77 21.69 11.42
CA LEU A 384 15.06 22.76 10.47
C LEU A 384 14.03 23.89 10.55
N LEU A 385 14.47 25.09 10.94
CA LEU A 385 13.56 26.22 11.18
C LEU A 385 13.28 27.07 9.93
N SER A 386 14.31 27.27 9.09
CA SER A 386 14.24 28.12 7.88
C SER A 386 15.33 27.79 6.87
N LEU A 387 15.12 28.17 5.61
CA LEU A 387 16.15 28.19 4.56
C LEU A 387 16.82 29.58 4.49
N PRO A 388 18.13 29.67 4.17
CA PRO A 388 18.87 30.93 4.11
C PRO A 388 18.50 31.77 2.88
N GLU A 389 18.66 33.11 2.95
CA GLU A 389 18.36 34.01 1.81
C GLU A 389 19.31 33.78 0.61
N SER A 390 20.52 33.29 0.86
CA SER A 390 21.42 32.89 -0.22
C SER A 390 20.92 31.71 -1.07
N ILE A 391 19.85 31.00 -0.67
CA ILE A 391 19.29 29.90 -1.47
C ILE A 391 18.89 30.36 -2.87
N GLY A 392 18.42 31.61 -3.02
CA GLY A 392 18.07 32.19 -4.32
C GLY A 392 19.24 32.37 -5.28
N ASN A 393 20.48 32.22 -4.82
CA ASN A 393 21.67 32.29 -5.67
C ASN A 393 21.96 30.98 -6.43
N LEU A 394 21.22 29.90 -6.12
CA LEU A 394 21.37 28.59 -6.77
C LEU A 394 20.70 28.58 -8.16
N VAL A 395 21.16 29.42 -9.07
CA VAL A 395 20.51 29.69 -10.37
C VAL A 395 20.36 28.47 -11.28
N CYS A 396 21.17 27.41 -11.09
CA CYS A 396 21.03 26.14 -11.82
C CYS A 396 20.10 25.12 -11.15
N LEU A 397 19.49 25.45 -10.00
CA LEU A 397 18.67 24.52 -9.24
C LEU A 397 17.40 24.18 -10.03
N GLN A 398 17.17 22.89 -10.24
CA GLN A 398 16.04 22.35 -10.99
C GLN A 398 15.08 21.58 -10.09
N THR A 399 15.57 20.98 -9.01
CA THR A 399 14.75 20.29 -8.02
C THR A 399 15.11 20.75 -6.61
N LEU A 400 14.10 21.25 -5.89
CA LEU A 400 14.15 21.47 -4.45
C LEU A 400 13.10 20.57 -3.79
N ASN A 401 13.55 19.64 -2.95
CA ASN A 401 12.69 18.71 -2.25
C ASN A 401 12.87 18.88 -0.74
N VAL A 402 11.89 19.51 -0.11
CA VAL A 402 11.78 19.71 1.33
C VAL A 402 10.59 18.88 1.82
N LYS A 403 10.82 17.78 2.53
CA LYS A 403 9.74 16.87 2.92
C LYS A 403 9.84 16.51 4.39
N ASP A 404 8.70 16.39 5.06
CA ASP A 404 8.60 15.97 6.46
C ASP A 404 9.56 16.77 7.37
N CYS A 405 9.57 18.10 7.19
CA CYS A 405 10.35 19.03 8.01
C CYS A 405 9.40 19.76 8.95
N GLY A 406 9.05 19.13 10.09
CA GLY A 406 7.95 19.54 10.94
C GLY A 406 8.10 20.93 11.56
N SER A 407 9.33 21.43 11.78
CA SER A 407 9.58 22.76 12.37
C SER A 407 9.82 23.89 11.37
N LEU A 408 9.76 23.63 10.06
CA LEU A 408 10.03 24.65 9.04
C LEU A 408 8.90 25.69 9.02
N LEU A 409 9.22 26.96 9.31
CA LEU A 409 8.21 28.02 9.46
C LEU A 409 7.93 28.81 8.18
N SER A 410 8.95 29.06 7.36
CA SER A 410 8.84 29.90 6.15
C SER A 410 9.95 29.65 5.13
N PHE A 411 9.68 30.00 3.87
CA PHE A 411 10.69 30.10 2.80
C PHE A 411 11.15 31.56 2.62
N PRO A 412 12.43 31.81 2.25
CA PRO A 412 12.96 33.14 2.00
C PRO A 412 12.43 33.76 0.70
N GLU A 413 12.32 35.09 0.62
CA GLU A 413 11.81 35.81 -0.57
C GLU A 413 12.68 35.55 -1.81
N SER A 414 13.97 35.34 -1.61
CA SER A 414 14.92 34.96 -2.66
C SER A 414 14.62 33.64 -3.39
N ILE A 415 13.71 32.78 -2.89
CA ILE A 415 13.33 31.54 -3.58
C ILE A 415 12.82 31.81 -5.01
N GLY A 416 12.16 32.96 -5.23
CA GLY A 416 11.68 33.36 -6.55
C GLY A 416 12.77 33.65 -7.59
N ASN A 417 14.04 33.71 -7.17
CA ASN A 417 15.19 33.89 -8.08
C ASN A 417 15.62 32.58 -8.77
N LEU A 418 15.08 31.43 -8.34
CA LEU A 418 15.40 30.12 -8.90
C LEU A 418 14.69 29.87 -10.23
N VAL A 419 14.99 30.68 -11.25
CA VAL A 419 14.28 30.69 -12.53
C VAL A 419 14.36 29.37 -13.31
N CYS A 420 15.35 28.52 -13.03
CA CYS A 420 15.47 27.18 -13.62
C CYS A 420 14.75 26.08 -12.83
N LEU A 421 14.09 26.39 -11.71
CA LEU A 421 13.43 25.40 -10.87
C LEU A 421 12.25 24.77 -11.61
N GLN A 422 12.28 23.45 -11.75
CA GLN A 422 11.26 22.66 -12.42
C GLN A 422 10.39 21.90 -11.43
N THR A 423 10.94 21.51 -10.29
CA THR A 423 10.25 20.73 -9.25
C THR A 423 10.47 21.36 -7.88
N LEU A 424 9.38 21.77 -7.23
CA LEU A 424 9.34 22.20 -5.84
C LEU A 424 8.43 21.24 -5.06
N LYS A 425 9.03 20.39 -4.24
CA LYS A 425 8.30 19.47 -3.35
C LYS A 425 8.43 20.00 -1.92
N VAL A 426 7.30 20.36 -1.32
CA VAL A 426 7.15 20.80 0.07
C VAL A 426 6.02 19.96 0.68
N LYS A 427 6.34 18.74 1.14
CA LYS A 427 5.34 17.78 1.64
C LYS A 427 5.50 17.57 3.15
N GLY A 428 4.42 17.45 3.90
CA GLY A 428 4.48 17.11 5.34
C GLY A 428 5.16 18.18 6.22
N CYS A 429 5.31 19.42 5.72
CA CYS A 429 5.87 20.53 6.50
C CYS A 429 4.75 21.18 7.32
N VAL A 430 4.33 20.52 8.40
CA VAL A 430 3.09 20.85 9.13
C VAL A 430 3.07 22.21 9.82
N SER A 431 4.24 22.79 10.15
CA SER A 431 4.36 24.12 10.76
C SER A 431 4.63 25.25 9.75
N LEU A 432 4.72 24.93 8.45
CA LEU A 432 4.98 25.94 7.43
C LEU A 432 3.77 26.87 7.33
N VAL A 433 3.96 28.14 7.66
CA VAL A 433 2.87 29.13 7.72
C VAL A 433 2.70 29.86 6.38
N SER A 434 3.78 30.14 5.66
CA SER A 434 3.70 30.89 4.40
C SER A 434 4.76 30.49 3.38
N LEU A 435 4.39 30.69 2.10
CA LEU A 435 5.31 30.77 0.97
C LEU A 435 5.32 32.21 0.45
N PRO A 436 6.48 32.77 0.07
CA PRO A 436 6.59 34.15 -0.40
C PRO A 436 5.90 34.34 -1.77
N GLU A 437 5.41 35.55 -2.06
CA GLU A 437 4.76 35.85 -3.36
C GLU A 437 5.73 35.65 -4.55
N SER A 438 7.04 35.72 -4.29
CA SER A 438 8.10 35.51 -5.27
C SER A 438 8.11 34.10 -5.87
N VAL A 439 7.48 33.09 -5.24
CA VAL A 439 7.27 31.75 -5.84
C VAL A 439 6.56 31.84 -7.19
N GLY A 440 5.73 32.87 -7.41
CA GLY A 440 5.11 33.15 -8.71
C GLY A 440 6.09 33.51 -9.83
N ASN A 441 7.37 33.76 -9.53
CA ASN A 441 8.41 34.07 -10.52
C ASN A 441 9.10 32.81 -11.09
N LEU A 442 8.76 31.62 -10.57
CA LEU A 442 9.33 30.34 -10.98
C LEU A 442 8.72 29.87 -12.32
N ILE A 443 9.01 30.59 -13.40
CA ILE A 443 8.38 30.40 -14.71
C ILE A 443 8.64 29.02 -15.35
N CYS A 444 9.71 28.33 -14.95
CA CYS A 444 10.02 26.97 -15.42
C CYS A 444 9.41 25.86 -14.57
N LEU A 445 8.65 26.18 -13.51
CA LEU A 445 8.11 25.20 -12.58
C LEU A 445 7.07 24.31 -13.26
N GLN A 446 7.30 23.01 -13.22
CA GLN A 446 6.45 21.97 -13.80
C GLN A 446 5.75 21.13 -12.72
N SER A 447 6.33 21.00 -11.53
CA SER A 447 5.73 20.27 -10.42
C SER A 447 5.82 21.06 -9.12
N LEU A 448 4.67 21.27 -8.50
CA LEU A 448 4.52 21.85 -7.17
C LEU A 448 3.76 20.86 -6.29
N ASN A 449 4.40 20.38 -5.23
CA ASN A 449 3.75 19.53 -4.23
C ASN A 449 3.75 20.27 -2.90
N LEU A 450 2.57 20.53 -2.35
CA LEU A 450 2.30 21.18 -1.07
C LEU A 450 1.48 20.27 -0.14
N ASN A 451 1.49 18.96 -0.39
CA ASN A 451 0.65 18.00 0.30
C ASN A 451 0.99 17.97 1.80
N ASP A 452 -0.03 17.90 2.65
CA ASP A 452 0.09 17.85 4.12
C ASP A 452 0.77 19.09 4.75
N CYS A 453 0.72 20.24 4.07
CA CYS A 453 1.08 21.55 4.63
C CYS A 453 -0.12 22.20 5.35
N ARG A 454 -0.47 21.69 6.53
CA ARG A 454 -1.73 21.99 7.24
C ARG A 454 -1.88 23.43 7.76
N GLN A 455 -0.77 24.16 7.94
CA GLN A 455 -0.79 25.55 8.41
C GLN A 455 -0.55 26.58 7.31
N LEU A 456 -0.23 26.12 6.10
CA LEU A 456 0.24 26.98 5.02
C LEU A 456 -0.90 27.90 4.54
N VAL A 457 -0.62 29.20 4.52
CA VAL A 457 -1.48 30.26 3.99
C VAL A 457 -0.62 31.20 3.15
N PHE A 458 -1.06 31.51 1.92
CA PHE A 458 -0.37 32.46 1.04
C PHE A 458 -1.31 33.03 -0.03
N PRO A 459 -0.93 34.11 -0.73
CA PRO A 459 -1.68 34.65 -1.86
C PRO A 459 -1.70 33.67 -3.05
N THR A 460 -2.70 32.78 -3.10
CA THR A 460 -2.84 31.73 -4.12
C THR A 460 -2.89 32.27 -5.56
N LYS A 461 -3.20 33.57 -5.75
CA LYS A 461 -3.18 34.26 -7.05
C LYS A 461 -1.88 34.03 -7.85
N PHE A 462 -0.72 33.87 -7.19
CA PHE A 462 0.54 33.70 -7.91
C PHE A 462 0.63 32.36 -8.63
N ILE A 463 -0.11 31.34 -8.21
CA ILE A 463 -0.10 30.01 -8.84
C ILE A 463 -0.53 30.11 -10.30
N THR A 464 -1.43 31.05 -10.60
CA THR A 464 -1.89 31.33 -11.97
C THR A 464 -0.79 31.87 -12.90
N LYS A 465 0.34 32.33 -12.35
CA LYS A 465 1.52 32.74 -13.14
C LYS A 465 2.34 31.54 -13.61
N LEU A 466 2.18 30.36 -12.99
CA LEU A 466 2.96 29.16 -13.26
C LEU A 466 2.40 28.39 -14.47
N ILE A 467 2.34 29.02 -15.64
CA ILE A 467 1.68 28.48 -16.84
C ILE A 467 2.26 27.16 -17.38
N ASN A 468 3.50 26.81 -16.98
CA ASN A 468 4.17 25.56 -17.34
C ASN A 468 3.94 24.42 -16.32
N LEU A 469 3.12 24.67 -15.28
CA LEU A 469 2.84 23.70 -14.24
C LEU A 469 2.05 22.51 -14.82
N LYS A 470 2.61 21.32 -14.66
CA LYS A 470 2.04 20.04 -15.08
C LYS A 470 1.43 19.26 -13.92
N LYS A 471 1.98 19.40 -12.71
CA LYS A 471 1.52 18.72 -11.50
C LYS A 471 1.38 19.69 -10.34
N LEU A 472 0.19 19.75 -9.76
CA LEU A 472 -0.12 20.48 -8.54
C LEU A 472 -0.75 19.51 -7.54
N ASP A 473 -0.04 19.22 -6.45
CA ASP A 473 -0.56 18.40 -5.36
C ASP A 473 -0.73 19.27 -4.12
N ILE A 474 -1.95 19.33 -3.61
CA ILE A 474 -2.38 20.24 -2.54
C ILE A 474 -3.28 19.54 -1.51
N GLU A 475 -3.29 18.21 -1.48
CA GLU A 475 -4.09 17.48 -0.47
C GLU A 475 -3.68 17.91 0.94
N TYR A 476 -4.68 18.11 1.82
CA TYR A 476 -4.48 18.55 3.20
C TYR A 476 -3.72 19.90 3.37
N CYS A 477 -3.78 20.78 2.37
CA CYS A 477 -3.19 22.11 2.41
C CYS A 477 -4.25 23.19 2.72
N LYS A 478 -4.10 23.86 3.86
CA LYS A 478 -5.08 24.86 4.35
C LYS A 478 -5.24 26.06 3.43
N ALA A 479 -4.22 26.41 2.64
CA ALA A 479 -4.24 27.53 1.71
C ALA A 479 -5.38 27.47 0.67
N PHE A 480 -5.93 26.28 0.44
CA PHE A 480 -6.99 26.03 -0.56
C PHE A 480 -8.34 25.62 0.05
N GLU A 481 -8.48 25.60 1.38
CA GLU A 481 -9.74 25.23 2.05
C GLU A 481 -10.93 26.14 1.66
N ASP A 482 -10.66 27.43 1.46
CA ASP A 482 -11.65 28.44 1.04
C ASP A 482 -11.87 28.50 -0.49
N GLY A 483 -11.21 27.62 -1.26
CA GLY A 483 -11.32 27.50 -2.71
C GLY A 483 -10.01 27.71 -3.47
N MET A 484 -9.97 27.18 -4.70
CA MET A 484 -8.87 27.40 -5.64
C MET A 484 -8.78 28.88 -6.07
N PRO A 485 -7.61 29.41 -6.48
CA PRO A 485 -7.49 30.78 -6.98
C PRO A 485 -8.16 30.98 -8.34
N VAL A 486 -8.84 32.11 -8.55
CA VAL A 486 -9.39 32.51 -9.88
C VAL A 486 -8.28 32.53 -10.93
N GLY A 487 -8.53 31.89 -12.07
CA GLY A 487 -7.60 31.80 -13.20
C GLY A 487 -6.78 30.51 -13.25
N LEU A 488 -7.06 29.53 -12.39
CA LEU A 488 -6.49 28.17 -12.45
C LEU A 488 -6.76 27.52 -13.82
N GLY A 489 -7.91 27.78 -14.44
CA GLY A 489 -8.26 27.26 -15.76
C GLY A 489 -7.31 27.71 -16.89
N LYS A 490 -6.45 28.71 -16.64
CA LYS A 490 -5.40 29.15 -17.58
C LYS A 490 -4.18 28.23 -17.59
N LEU A 491 -4.04 27.33 -16.60
CA LEU A 491 -2.94 26.39 -16.49
C LEU A 491 -3.16 25.18 -17.39
N ILE A 492 -3.28 25.40 -18.70
CA ILE A 492 -3.61 24.35 -19.69
C ILE A 492 -2.57 23.21 -19.76
N SER A 493 -1.35 23.44 -19.26
CA SER A 493 -0.30 22.43 -19.14
C SER A 493 -0.54 21.46 -17.98
N LEU A 494 -1.48 21.77 -17.07
CA LEU A 494 -1.75 21.02 -15.85
C LEU A 494 -2.42 19.69 -16.19
N GLN A 495 -1.73 18.60 -15.85
CA GLN A 495 -2.15 17.22 -16.11
C GLN A 495 -2.49 16.48 -14.81
N SER A 496 -1.97 16.92 -13.67
CA SER A 496 -2.22 16.29 -12.38
C SER A 496 -2.65 17.34 -11.36
N LEU A 497 -3.87 17.16 -10.85
CA LEU A 497 -4.46 17.94 -9.79
C LEU A 497 -5.28 16.99 -8.92
N SER A 498 -4.78 16.67 -7.72
CA SER A 498 -5.41 15.71 -6.81
C SER A 498 -6.74 16.23 -6.25
N SER A 499 -6.84 17.54 -6.02
CA SER A 499 -8.03 18.17 -5.44
C SER A 499 -8.35 19.51 -6.10
N PHE A 500 -9.63 19.73 -6.41
CA PHE A 500 -10.19 21.00 -6.83
C PHE A 500 -11.27 21.43 -5.81
N VAL A 501 -10.96 22.46 -5.03
CA VAL A 501 -11.87 23.02 -4.02
C VAL A 501 -12.67 24.17 -4.64
N VAL A 502 -13.99 24.02 -4.75
CA VAL A 502 -14.86 25.10 -5.24
C VAL A 502 -14.92 26.22 -4.19
N GLY A 503 -14.73 27.46 -4.65
CA GLY A 503 -14.68 28.63 -3.79
C GLY A 503 -16.02 29.14 -3.30
N ASN A 504 -16.02 29.79 -2.13
CA ASN A 504 -17.19 30.50 -1.65
C ASN A 504 -17.33 31.85 -2.38
N ASN A 505 -18.43 32.01 -3.13
CA ASN A 505 -18.81 33.21 -3.90
C ASN A 505 -18.92 34.53 -3.08
N LYS A 506 -18.59 34.55 -1.79
CA LYS A 506 -18.51 35.79 -0.97
C LYS A 506 -17.27 36.63 -1.26
N LYS A 507 -16.24 36.06 -1.89
CA LYS A 507 -15.03 36.75 -2.34
C LYS A 507 -14.86 36.45 -3.84
N ASP A 508 -14.84 37.46 -4.71
CA ASP A 508 -14.57 37.33 -6.17
C ASP A 508 -13.14 36.81 -6.50
N THR A 509 -12.48 36.16 -5.55
CA THR A 509 -11.08 35.74 -5.60
C THR A 509 -10.90 34.23 -5.75
N SER A 510 -11.98 33.45 -5.61
CA SER A 510 -11.93 31.98 -5.68
C SER A 510 -12.53 31.44 -6.98
N ALA A 511 -11.92 30.38 -7.52
CA ALA A 511 -12.28 29.76 -8.79
C ALA A 511 -13.66 29.12 -8.74
N LYS A 512 -14.35 29.25 -9.86
CA LYS A 512 -15.63 28.59 -10.14
C LYS A 512 -15.39 27.22 -10.76
N LEU A 513 -16.43 26.38 -10.76
CA LEU A 513 -16.32 25.00 -11.25
C LEU A 513 -15.95 24.92 -12.74
N ASN A 514 -16.40 25.89 -13.54
CA ASN A 514 -16.13 25.94 -14.98
C ASN A 514 -14.65 26.14 -15.35
N GLU A 515 -13.79 26.55 -14.41
CA GLU A 515 -12.35 26.66 -14.66
C GLU A 515 -11.68 25.30 -14.95
N LEU A 516 -12.35 24.19 -14.61
CA LEU A 516 -11.91 22.85 -14.99
C LEU A 516 -12.03 22.57 -16.49
N LYS A 517 -12.80 23.35 -17.26
CA LYS A 517 -13.15 23.07 -18.66
C LYS A 517 -11.95 22.70 -19.54
N GLU A 518 -10.95 23.57 -19.58
CA GLU A 518 -9.79 23.48 -20.48
C GLU A 518 -8.65 22.57 -19.94
N LEU A 519 -8.77 22.05 -18.72
CA LEU A 519 -7.70 21.26 -18.08
C LEU A 519 -7.78 19.76 -18.47
N ASP A 520 -6.73 19.23 -19.13
CA ASP A 520 -6.59 17.79 -19.45
C ASP A 520 -6.05 16.98 -18.26
N LEU A 521 -6.82 16.98 -17.16
CA LEU A 521 -6.45 16.30 -15.92
C LEU A 521 -6.47 14.77 -16.09
N ARG A 522 -5.55 14.12 -15.38
CA ARG A 522 -5.26 12.69 -15.46
C ARG A 522 -5.20 12.07 -14.07
N GLY A 523 -5.53 10.79 -13.98
CA GLY A 523 -5.43 10.03 -12.74
C GLY A 523 -6.58 10.31 -11.78
N LYS A 524 -6.27 10.69 -10.54
CA LYS A 524 -7.24 10.98 -9.49
C LYS A 524 -7.62 12.46 -9.45
N LEU A 525 -8.91 12.73 -9.34
CA LEU A 525 -9.45 14.07 -9.11
C LEU A 525 -10.53 14.03 -8.03
N THR A 526 -10.36 14.82 -6.98
CA THR A 526 -11.41 15.09 -5.98
C THR A 526 -11.95 16.50 -6.18
N ILE A 527 -13.26 16.64 -6.43
CA ILE A 527 -13.94 17.93 -6.50
C ILE A 527 -14.74 18.11 -5.20
N SER A 528 -14.40 19.11 -4.41
CA SER A 528 -15.03 19.36 -3.11
C SER A 528 -15.74 20.70 -3.06
N ASN A 529 -16.59 20.86 -2.04
CA ASN A 529 -17.45 22.03 -1.82
C ASN A 529 -18.46 22.24 -2.98
N LEU A 530 -18.92 21.15 -3.59
CA LEU A 530 -19.91 21.22 -4.66
C LEU A 530 -21.24 21.84 -4.22
N ASP A 531 -21.52 21.86 -2.91
CA ASP A 531 -22.67 22.55 -2.33
C ASP A 531 -22.60 24.08 -2.48
N LEU A 532 -21.41 24.66 -2.71
CA LEU A 532 -21.23 26.12 -2.87
C LEU A 532 -21.51 26.64 -4.28
N VAL A 533 -21.72 25.75 -5.26
CA VAL A 533 -22.07 26.14 -6.63
C VAL A 533 -23.51 26.69 -6.65
N LYS A 534 -23.69 27.89 -7.22
CA LYS A 534 -24.99 28.60 -7.23
C LYS A 534 -25.71 28.60 -8.57
N ASP A 535 -24.97 28.50 -9.67
CA ASP A 535 -25.52 28.37 -11.03
C ASP A 535 -25.08 27.00 -11.57
N ALA A 536 -25.70 25.94 -11.04
CA ALA A 536 -25.36 24.59 -11.43
C ALA A 536 -25.47 24.41 -12.94
N ALA A 537 -26.55 24.93 -13.55
CA ALA A 537 -26.82 24.75 -14.97
C ALA A 537 -25.68 25.29 -15.84
N SER A 538 -25.20 26.51 -15.58
CA SER A 538 -24.11 27.10 -16.36
C SER A 538 -22.74 26.51 -15.99
N GLU A 539 -22.39 26.45 -14.70
CA GLU A 539 -21.02 26.11 -14.29
C GLU A 539 -20.64 24.64 -14.53
N SER A 540 -21.56 23.71 -14.25
CA SER A 540 -21.27 22.29 -14.40
C SER A 540 -21.33 21.82 -15.85
N HIS A 541 -22.17 22.43 -16.70
CA HIS A 541 -22.22 22.10 -18.12
C HIS A 541 -20.88 22.42 -18.82
N GLU A 542 -20.25 23.53 -18.45
CA GLU A 542 -18.96 23.94 -19.02
C GLU A 542 -17.80 23.05 -18.56
N THR A 543 -17.92 22.36 -17.42
CA THR A 543 -16.85 21.52 -16.84
C THR A 543 -16.44 20.37 -17.76
N ASN A 544 -17.39 19.85 -18.54
CA ASN A 544 -17.19 18.81 -19.57
C ASN A 544 -16.38 17.59 -19.09
N MET A 545 -16.79 17.00 -17.95
CA MET A 545 -16.15 15.82 -17.35
C MET A 545 -16.11 14.62 -18.30
N ARG A 546 -17.08 14.49 -19.22
CA ARG A 546 -17.13 13.45 -20.24
C ARG A 546 -15.94 13.49 -21.19
N SER A 547 -15.32 14.64 -21.43
CA SER A 547 -14.15 14.74 -22.33
C SER A 547 -12.83 14.34 -21.66
N LYS A 548 -12.78 14.29 -20.33
CA LYS A 548 -11.58 14.02 -19.53
C LYS A 548 -11.28 12.52 -19.43
N LYS A 549 -10.93 11.90 -20.55
CA LYS A 549 -10.74 10.44 -20.73
C LYS A 549 -9.61 9.82 -19.90
N HIS A 550 -8.75 10.63 -19.32
CA HIS A 550 -7.57 10.22 -18.55
C HIS A 550 -7.80 10.23 -17.04
N ILE A 551 -8.96 10.67 -16.56
CA ILE A 551 -9.35 10.55 -15.15
C ILE A 551 -9.82 9.11 -14.89
N LEU A 552 -9.20 8.47 -13.91
CA LEU A 552 -9.48 7.08 -13.51
C LEU A 552 -10.19 7.03 -12.15
N ASP A 553 -9.93 7.98 -11.26
CA ASP A 553 -10.54 8.04 -9.93
C ASP A 553 -11.19 9.41 -9.74
N LEU A 554 -12.49 9.42 -9.46
CA LEU A 554 -13.26 10.64 -9.28
C LEU A 554 -13.99 10.62 -7.94
N SER A 555 -13.75 11.62 -7.10
CA SER A 555 -14.52 11.87 -5.88
C SER A 555 -15.28 13.19 -6.01
N LEU A 556 -16.60 13.16 -5.79
CA LEU A 556 -17.46 14.34 -5.80
C LEU A 556 -18.04 14.56 -4.40
N LEU A 557 -17.67 15.68 -3.76
CA LEU A 557 -17.90 15.89 -2.33
C LEU A 557 -18.71 17.17 -2.07
N TRP A 558 -19.83 17.01 -1.36
CA TRP A 558 -20.69 18.08 -0.84
C TRP A 558 -20.50 18.15 0.68
N TRP A 559 -19.95 19.26 1.19
CA TRP A 559 -19.64 19.42 2.62
C TRP A 559 -20.61 20.40 3.26
N LEU A 560 -21.86 19.95 3.43
CA LEU A 560 -22.98 20.76 3.91
C LEU A 560 -22.67 21.49 5.23
N ARG A 561 -22.83 22.82 5.25
CA ARG A 561 -22.95 23.64 6.47
C ARG A 561 -24.17 24.55 6.37
N VAL A 562 -25.38 24.01 6.48
CA VAL A 562 -26.60 24.81 6.37
C VAL A 562 -27.50 24.58 7.58
N SER A 563 -27.85 25.68 8.27
CA SER A 563 -28.78 25.72 9.39
C SER A 563 -30.17 26.24 9.01
N ASP A 564 -30.34 26.77 7.79
CA ASP A 564 -31.60 27.34 7.27
C ASP A 564 -32.34 26.36 6.34
N SER A 565 -33.62 26.13 6.61
CA SER A 565 -34.47 25.21 5.86
C SER A 565 -34.78 25.64 4.42
N SER A 566 -34.80 26.96 4.14
CA SER A 566 -35.09 27.48 2.80
C SER A 566 -33.90 27.30 1.85
N GLU A 567 -32.69 27.55 2.36
CA GLU A 567 -31.43 27.35 1.63
C GLU A 567 -31.18 25.87 1.33
N TYR A 568 -31.65 24.97 2.20
CA TYR A 568 -31.54 23.52 2.00
C TYR A 568 -32.29 23.03 0.75
N GLU A 569 -33.54 23.49 0.51
CA GLU A 569 -34.31 23.05 -0.66
C GLU A 569 -33.72 23.58 -1.98
N ILE A 570 -33.20 24.81 -2.00
CA ILE A 570 -32.51 25.35 -3.18
C ILE A 570 -31.27 24.52 -3.51
N ARG A 571 -30.43 24.22 -2.51
CA ARG A 571 -29.21 23.41 -2.71
C ARG A 571 -29.51 21.99 -3.15
N LYS A 572 -30.62 21.43 -2.70
CA LYS A 572 -31.12 20.12 -3.16
C LYS A 572 -31.49 20.12 -4.64
N SER A 573 -32.17 21.16 -5.13
CA SER A 573 -32.43 21.30 -6.59
C SER A 573 -31.16 21.55 -7.40
N GLU A 574 -30.25 22.41 -6.93
CA GLU A 574 -28.97 22.67 -7.59
C GLU A 574 -28.11 21.40 -7.67
N SER A 575 -28.07 20.61 -6.59
CA SER A 575 -27.29 19.36 -6.54
C SER A 575 -27.70 18.36 -7.62
N LEU A 576 -29.00 18.24 -7.92
CA LEU A 576 -29.49 17.38 -8.99
C LEU A 576 -28.92 17.79 -10.35
N VAL A 577 -29.01 19.09 -10.67
CA VAL A 577 -28.48 19.66 -11.91
C VAL A 577 -26.96 19.47 -12.00
N LEU A 578 -26.24 19.67 -10.90
CA LEU A 578 -24.79 19.47 -10.83
C LEU A 578 -24.42 18.02 -11.15
N LEU A 579 -25.02 17.05 -10.46
CA LEU A 579 -24.67 15.65 -10.63
C LEU A 579 -24.99 15.17 -12.05
N ASP A 580 -26.13 15.59 -12.63
CA ASP A 580 -26.52 15.24 -14.00
C ASP A 580 -25.50 15.75 -15.04
N ASN A 581 -24.96 16.96 -14.84
CA ASN A 581 -23.97 17.57 -15.74
C ASN A 581 -22.53 17.07 -15.51
N LEU A 582 -22.19 16.60 -14.30
CA LEU A 582 -20.86 16.10 -13.94
C LEU A 582 -20.58 14.66 -14.39
N CYS A 583 -21.26 14.18 -15.43
CA CYS A 583 -21.05 12.82 -15.96
C CYS A 583 -19.57 12.59 -16.33
N PRO A 584 -18.89 11.61 -15.73
CA PRO A 584 -17.51 11.29 -16.06
C PRO A 584 -17.39 10.49 -17.37
N HIS A 585 -16.16 10.37 -17.86
CA HIS A 585 -15.85 9.47 -18.98
C HIS A 585 -15.98 8.00 -18.57
N GLN A 586 -16.34 7.12 -19.51
CA GLN A 586 -16.53 5.68 -19.29
C GLN A 586 -15.25 4.90 -18.89
N ASN A 587 -14.08 5.54 -18.85
CA ASN A 587 -12.80 4.90 -18.49
C ASN A 587 -12.56 4.91 -16.98
N LEU A 588 -13.46 5.55 -16.22
CA LEU A 588 -13.37 5.66 -14.79
C LEU A 588 -13.31 4.27 -14.13
N ARG A 589 -12.39 4.11 -13.18
CA ARG A 589 -12.15 2.89 -12.40
C ARG A 589 -12.74 3.00 -10.99
N SER A 590 -12.72 4.19 -10.39
CA SER A 590 -13.28 4.43 -9.06
C SER A 590 -14.16 5.67 -9.06
N LEU A 591 -15.36 5.55 -8.50
CA LEU A 591 -16.26 6.66 -8.24
C LEU A 591 -16.58 6.75 -6.75
N GLU A 592 -16.41 7.93 -6.18
CA GLU A 592 -16.88 8.27 -4.85
C GLU A 592 -17.81 9.49 -4.90
N VAL A 593 -18.96 9.39 -4.26
CA VAL A 593 -19.89 10.51 -4.10
C VAL A 593 -20.28 10.61 -2.63
N GLU A 594 -20.04 11.77 -2.03
CA GLU A 594 -20.33 12.02 -0.62
C GLU A 594 -21.13 13.31 -0.40
N GLY A 595 -22.18 13.25 0.43
CA GLY A 595 -22.96 14.42 0.83
C GLY A 595 -24.00 14.91 -0.18
N PHE A 596 -24.22 14.17 -1.27
CA PHE A 596 -25.16 14.57 -2.31
C PHE A 596 -26.61 14.65 -1.80
N LEU A 597 -27.24 15.81 -2.01
CA LEU A 597 -28.55 16.14 -1.45
C LEU A 597 -29.73 15.80 -2.36
N GLY A 598 -29.50 15.36 -3.60
CA GLY A 598 -30.58 15.07 -4.53
C GLY A 598 -31.46 13.89 -4.10
N VAL A 599 -32.70 13.89 -4.56
CA VAL A 599 -33.70 12.84 -4.24
C VAL A 599 -33.53 11.57 -5.07
N ARG A 600 -32.83 11.68 -6.21
CA ARG A 600 -32.49 10.59 -7.13
C ARG A 600 -31.03 10.73 -7.55
N PHE A 601 -30.38 9.61 -7.81
CA PHE A 601 -29.05 9.61 -8.39
C PHE A 601 -29.15 9.69 -9.93
N SER A 602 -28.11 10.20 -10.59
CA SER A 602 -28.09 10.36 -12.05
C SER A 602 -27.95 9.02 -12.79
N ASP A 603 -28.69 8.86 -13.89
CA ASP A 603 -28.70 7.62 -14.68
C ASP A 603 -27.37 7.32 -15.37
N TRP A 604 -26.49 8.31 -15.55
CA TRP A 604 -25.19 8.08 -16.17
C TRP A 604 -24.31 7.09 -15.39
N LEU A 605 -24.61 6.81 -14.12
CA LEU A 605 -23.89 5.84 -13.30
C LEU A 605 -23.81 4.46 -13.99
N ILE A 606 -24.87 4.06 -14.70
CA ILE A 606 -24.95 2.77 -15.41
C ILE A 606 -24.06 2.72 -16.67
N SER A 607 -23.59 3.88 -17.15
CA SER A 607 -22.73 3.97 -18.34
C SER A 607 -21.25 3.72 -18.04
N LEU A 608 -20.88 3.60 -16.75
CA LEU A 608 -19.50 3.42 -16.31
C LEU A 608 -19.05 1.96 -16.38
N ILE A 609 -19.03 1.39 -17.59
CA ILE A 609 -18.76 -0.04 -17.80
C ILE A 609 -17.40 -0.52 -17.29
N HIS A 610 -16.40 0.36 -17.16
CA HIS A 610 -15.06 0.02 -16.69
C HIS A 610 -14.84 0.23 -15.19
N VAL A 611 -15.88 0.67 -14.46
CA VAL A 611 -15.79 0.99 -13.03
C VAL A 611 -15.58 -0.29 -12.22
N VAL A 612 -14.62 -0.22 -11.31
CA VAL A 612 -14.21 -1.31 -10.40
C VAL A 612 -14.73 -1.05 -8.99
N ARG A 613 -14.77 0.21 -8.56
CA ARG A 613 -15.21 0.61 -7.23
C ARG A 613 -16.23 1.74 -7.29
N ILE A 614 -17.36 1.57 -6.60
CA ILE A 614 -18.35 2.63 -6.37
C ILE A 614 -18.53 2.79 -4.86
N SER A 615 -18.42 4.04 -4.37
CA SER A 615 -18.62 4.40 -2.97
C SER A 615 -19.60 5.57 -2.86
N LEU A 616 -20.79 5.32 -2.32
CA LEU A 616 -21.84 6.32 -2.10
C LEU A 616 -22.03 6.54 -0.61
N LYS A 617 -21.76 7.75 -0.11
CA LYS A 617 -21.74 8.06 1.32
C LYS A 617 -22.58 9.27 1.65
N TYR A 618 -23.39 9.22 2.71
CA TYR A 618 -24.15 10.36 3.20
C TYR A 618 -25.02 11.01 2.10
N LEU A 619 -25.91 10.23 1.49
CA LEU A 619 -26.92 10.72 0.54
C LEU A 619 -28.30 10.74 1.24
N PRO A 620 -28.62 11.79 2.02
CA PRO A 620 -29.72 11.74 2.98
C PRO A 620 -31.10 11.67 2.32
N ASN A 621 -31.26 12.19 1.10
CA ASN A 621 -32.57 12.33 0.43
C ASN A 621 -32.79 11.30 -0.70
N CYS A 622 -31.75 10.57 -1.10
CA CYS A 622 -31.82 9.65 -2.22
C CYS A 622 -32.67 8.42 -1.86
N LYS A 623 -33.78 8.21 -2.58
CA LYS A 623 -34.73 7.11 -2.31
C LYS A 623 -34.47 5.85 -3.12
N HIS A 624 -33.92 6.01 -4.32
CA HIS A 624 -33.67 4.94 -5.28
C HIS A 624 -32.27 5.11 -5.86
N LEU A 625 -31.58 3.99 -6.02
CA LEU A 625 -30.34 3.90 -6.81
C LEU A 625 -30.64 3.28 -8.18
N PRO A 626 -30.03 3.78 -9.27
CA PRO A 626 -30.27 3.26 -10.61
C PRO A 626 -29.78 1.81 -10.75
N PRO A 627 -30.24 1.07 -11.78
CA PRO A 627 -29.83 -0.31 -12.05
C PRO A 627 -28.32 -0.53 -12.22
N LEU A 628 -27.65 -1.05 -11.19
CA LEU A 628 -26.20 -1.31 -11.18
C LEU A 628 -25.82 -2.75 -11.56
N GLU A 629 -26.81 -3.64 -11.70
CA GLU A 629 -26.63 -5.09 -11.81
C GLU A 629 -25.88 -5.54 -13.06
N ARG A 630 -25.80 -4.69 -14.09
CA ARG A 630 -25.14 -4.98 -15.37
C ARG A 630 -23.71 -4.45 -15.47
N LEU A 631 -23.18 -3.79 -14.44
CA LEU A 631 -21.80 -3.25 -14.49
C LEU A 631 -20.77 -4.39 -14.53
N PRO A 632 -20.02 -4.57 -15.63
CA PRO A 632 -19.25 -5.78 -15.87
C PRO A 632 -17.96 -5.86 -15.05
N CYS A 633 -17.36 -4.71 -14.70
CA CYS A 633 -16.08 -4.64 -13.99
C CYS A 633 -16.22 -4.32 -12.48
N LEU A 634 -17.43 -4.09 -11.97
CA LEU A 634 -17.64 -3.64 -10.59
C LEU A 634 -17.28 -4.76 -9.61
N ARG A 635 -16.24 -4.54 -8.79
CA ARG A 635 -15.74 -5.48 -7.77
C ARG A 635 -16.10 -5.04 -6.36
N GLU A 636 -16.17 -3.74 -6.10
CA GLU A 636 -16.52 -3.19 -4.78
C GLU A 636 -17.66 -2.18 -4.87
N LEU A 637 -18.73 -2.42 -4.12
CA LEU A 637 -19.84 -1.50 -3.94
C LEU A 637 -19.99 -1.17 -2.44
N GLN A 638 -19.84 0.11 -2.11
CA GLN A 638 -20.02 0.64 -0.76
C GLN A 638 -21.15 1.67 -0.75
N ILE A 639 -22.15 1.43 0.10
CA ILE A 639 -23.31 2.29 0.31
C ILE A 639 -23.38 2.60 1.80
N SER A 640 -23.27 3.86 2.19
CA SER A 640 -23.27 4.25 3.61
C SER A 640 -24.05 5.53 3.91
N ASP A 641 -24.75 5.56 5.05
CA ASP A 641 -25.55 6.71 5.54
C ASP A 641 -26.53 7.28 4.50
N MET A 642 -27.21 6.39 3.76
CA MET A 642 -28.31 6.75 2.86
C MET A 642 -29.65 6.54 3.55
N ARG A 643 -30.04 7.47 4.43
CA ARG A 643 -31.17 7.29 5.35
C ARG A 643 -32.53 7.16 4.67
N SER A 644 -32.72 7.79 3.51
CA SER A 644 -33.97 7.74 2.75
C SER A 644 -34.00 6.65 1.69
N LEU A 645 -32.90 5.91 1.48
CA LEU A 645 -32.83 4.87 0.47
C LEU A 645 -33.84 3.77 0.81
N GLU A 646 -34.78 3.50 -0.10
CA GLU A 646 -35.80 2.47 0.04
C GLU A 646 -35.48 1.25 -0.82
N TRP A 647 -34.99 1.46 -2.06
CA TRP A 647 -34.75 0.39 -3.03
C TRP A 647 -33.49 0.60 -3.87
N MET A 648 -32.91 -0.51 -4.32
CA MET A 648 -31.96 -0.55 -5.44
C MET A 648 -32.69 -1.03 -6.68
N ASP A 649 -32.74 -0.22 -7.72
CA ASP A 649 -33.53 -0.55 -8.91
C ASP A 649 -32.82 -1.62 -9.76
N TYR A 650 -33.58 -2.35 -10.60
CA TYR A 650 -33.06 -3.26 -11.63
C TYR A 650 -33.95 -3.30 -12.88
N TYR A 651 -33.39 -3.70 -14.04
CA TYR A 651 -34.15 -3.78 -15.29
C TYR A 651 -35.01 -5.04 -15.44
N GLU A 652 -36.12 -4.93 -16.17
CA GLU A 652 -36.87 -6.09 -16.66
C GLU A 652 -35.97 -7.01 -17.52
N ASN A 653 -36.14 -8.34 -17.38
CA ASN A 653 -35.31 -9.36 -18.00
C ASN A 653 -33.82 -9.29 -17.61
N ILE A 654 -33.54 -9.48 -16.32
CA ILE A 654 -32.21 -9.87 -15.86
C ILE A 654 -31.98 -11.29 -16.41
N GLY A 655 -31.17 -11.43 -17.45
CA GLY A 655 -30.70 -12.75 -17.90
C GLY A 655 -29.77 -13.39 -16.86
N ASP A 656 -28.78 -14.16 -17.29
CA ASP A 656 -27.81 -14.79 -16.37
C ASP A 656 -26.81 -13.80 -15.73
N VAL A 657 -26.91 -12.50 -16.02
CA VAL A 657 -25.93 -11.48 -15.62
C VAL A 657 -26.50 -10.60 -14.50
N PHE A 658 -26.11 -10.92 -13.27
CA PHE A 658 -26.41 -10.13 -12.08
C PHE A 658 -25.12 -9.89 -11.29
N PHE A 659 -24.61 -8.66 -11.28
CA PHE A 659 -23.34 -8.26 -10.66
C PHE A 659 -22.19 -9.25 -10.95
N PRO A 660 -21.77 -9.40 -12.23
CA PRO A 660 -20.91 -10.50 -12.68
C PRO A 660 -19.52 -10.54 -12.01
N SER A 661 -19.02 -9.39 -11.54
CA SER A 661 -17.67 -9.25 -10.96
C SER A 661 -17.66 -8.81 -9.50
N LEU A 662 -18.82 -8.65 -8.85
CA LEU A 662 -18.89 -8.06 -7.52
C LEU A 662 -18.31 -9.01 -6.47
N GLU A 663 -17.24 -8.59 -5.80
CA GLU A 663 -16.51 -9.36 -4.79
C GLU A 663 -16.79 -8.86 -3.38
N LYS A 664 -17.07 -7.57 -3.21
CA LYS A 664 -17.28 -6.90 -1.92
C LYS A 664 -18.52 -6.00 -1.96
N LEU A 665 -19.46 -6.23 -1.05
CA LEU A 665 -20.66 -5.42 -0.85
C LEU A 665 -20.72 -4.94 0.61
N VAL A 666 -20.72 -3.62 0.80
CA VAL A 666 -20.83 -2.98 2.11
C VAL A 666 -22.05 -2.06 2.12
N ILE A 667 -23.01 -2.33 2.99
CA ILE A 667 -24.20 -1.50 3.19
C ILE A 667 -24.27 -1.09 4.66
N SER A 668 -24.22 0.20 4.96
CA SER A 668 -24.21 0.69 6.34
C SER A 668 -25.11 1.90 6.56
N PHE A 669 -25.79 1.95 7.70
CA PHE A 669 -26.66 3.07 8.08
C PHE A 669 -27.79 3.39 7.08
N CYS A 670 -28.23 2.42 6.28
CA CYS A 670 -29.34 2.53 5.32
C CYS A 670 -30.68 2.10 5.95
N ARG A 671 -31.19 2.91 6.88
CA ARG A 671 -32.30 2.52 7.77
C ARG A 671 -33.64 2.19 7.08
N ASN A 672 -33.86 2.71 5.88
CA ASN A 672 -35.10 2.51 5.14
C ASN A 672 -35.00 1.49 4.01
N LEU A 673 -33.80 0.97 3.72
CA LEU A 673 -33.55 0.09 2.59
C LEU A 673 -34.29 -1.23 2.78
N ARG A 674 -35.09 -1.62 1.80
CA ARG A 674 -35.92 -2.83 1.80
C ARG A 674 -35.35 -3.96 0.95
N GLY A 675 -34.67 -3.63 -0.14
CA GLY A 675 -34.08 -4.60 -1.07
C GLY A 675 -33.96 -4.06 -2.49
N TRP A 676 -34.25 -4.89 -3.48
CA TRP A 676 -34.18 -4.59 -4.92
C TRP A 676 -35.55 -4.47 -5.57
N GLU A 677 -35.82 -3.42 -6.35
CA GLU A 677 -37.13 -3.19 -7.00
C GLU A 677 -37.01 -3.14 -8.52
N MET A 678 -37.97 -3.76 -9.24
CA MET A 678 -38.00 -3.71 -10.70
C MET A 678 -38.40 -2.31 -11.17
N LEU A 679 -37.67 -1.78 -12.15
CA LEU A 679 -37.98 -0.50 -12.77
C LEU A 679 -39.18 -0.63 -13.73
N GLY A 680 -40.37 -0.09 -13.37
CA GLY A 680 -41.57 -0.11 -14.20
C GLY A 680 -42.78 0.67 -13.62
N ASP A 681 -43.69 1.15 -14.47
CA ASP A 681 -44.77 2.12 -14.16
C ASP A 681 -46.10 1.51 -13.63
N ASP A 682 -46.28 0.19 -13.64
CA ASP A 682 -47.55 -0.44 -13.19
C ASP A 682 -47.38 -1.14 -11.83
N LYS A 683 -47.63 -0.40 -10.74
CA LYS A 683 -47.64 -0.95 -9.38
C LYS A 683 -49.07 -1.27 -8.92
N ASN A 684 -49.46 -2.55 -9.00
CA ASN A 684 -50.40 -3.10 -8.02
C ASN A 684 -49.61 -3.38 -6.74
N ALA A 685 -49.77 -2.49 -5.75
CA ALA A 685 -49.01 -2.43 -4.50
C ALA A 685 -49.19 -3.62 -3.52
N ASN A 686 -49.67 -4.78 -3.97
CA ASN A 686 -50.04 -5.90 -3.11
C ASN A 686 -49.42 -7.26 -3.47
N GLU A 687 -48.49 -7.35 -4.43
CA GLU A 687 -47.77 -8.61 -4.66
C GLU A 687 -46.40 -8.60 -3.96
N THR A 688 -46.34 -9.43 -2.93
CA THR A 688 -45.14 -9.85 -2.20
C THR A 688 -44.03 -10.35 -3.13
N GLN A 689 -42.85 -9.75 -3.00
CA GLN A 689 -41.52 -10.41 -2.97
C GLN A 689 -41.23 -11.47 -4.06
N ASN A 690 -40.68 -11.04 -5.20
CA ASN A 690 -40.00 -11.92 -6.17
C ASN A 690 -38.46 -11.80 -6.10
N HIS A 691 -37.84 -11.47 -4.95
CA HIS A 691 -36.36 -11.41 -4.87
C HIS A 691 -35.68 -12.79 -5.09
N LEU A 692 -36.39 -13.89 -4.80
CA LEU A 692 -35.94 -15.25 -5.08
C LEU A 692 -35.90 -15.59 -6.58
N SER A 693 -36.52 -14.78 -7.44
CA SER A 693 -36.38 -14.91 -8.91
C SER A 693 -35.18 -14.14 -9.46
N LEU A 694 -34.44 -13.39 -8.63
CA LEU A 694 -33.21 -12.72 -9.05
C LEU A 694 -32.06 -13.73 -9.08
N PRO A 695 -31.16 -13.66 -10.07
CA PRO A 695 -29.97 -14.51 -10.09
C PRO A 695 -29.09 -14.29 -8.85
N PRO A 696 -28.36 -15.33 -8.38
CA PRO A 696 -27.44 -15.19 -7.24
C PRO A 696 -26.26 -14.27 -7.57
N PHE A 697 -25.63 -13.69 -6.55
CA PHE A 697 -24.34 -13.03 -6.69
C PHE A 697 -23.24 -14.08 -7.01
N PRO A 698 -22.62 -14.06 -8.20
CA PRO A 698 -21.75 -15.15 -8.64
C PRO A 698 -20.36 -15.13 -8.00
N ARG A 699 -19.86 -13.95 -7.59
CA ARG A 699 -18.48 -13.75 -7.09
C ARG A 699 -18.37 -13.09 -5.72
N LEU A 700 -19.51 -12.85 -5.05
CA LEU A 700 -19.51 -12.11 -3.79
C LEU A 700 -18.80 -12.90 -2.70
N SER A 701 -17.71 -12.34 -2.19
CA SER A 701 -16.84 -12.97 -1.19
C SER A 701 -16.96 -12.33 0.20
N LEU A 702 -17.23 -11.02 0.26
CA LEU A 702 -17.40 -10.26 1.49
C LEU A 702 -18.71 -9.48 1.46
N LEU A 703 -19.56 -9.72 2.46
CA LEU A 703 -20.81 -9.01 2.67
C LEU A 703 -20.85 -8.43 4.07
N GLN A 704 -20.92 -7.10 4.16
CA GLN A 704 -21.07 -6.38 5.43
C GLN A 704 -22.36 -5.55 5.41
N ILE A 705 -23.25 -5.80 6.37
CA ILE A 705 -24.52 -5.08 6.53
C ILE A 705 -24.63 -4.55 7.97
N ASP A 706 -24.62 -3.23 8.11
CA ASP A 706 -24.62 -2.56 9.40
C ASP A 706 -25.78 -1.56 9.51
N THR A 707 -26.62 -1.66 10.55
CA THR A 707 -27.68 -0.67 10.82
C THR A 707 -28.68 -0.56 9.66
N CYS A 708 -29.11 -1.70 9.10
CA CYS A 708 -30.08 -1.81 8.00
C CYS A 708 -31.31 -2.67 8.40
N PRO A 709 -32.16 -2.21 9.34
CA PRO A 709 -33.21 -3.03 9.95
C PRO A 709 -34.38 -3.41 9.00
N LYS A 710 -34.58 -2.68 7.90
CA LYS A 710 -35.66 -2.97 6.93
C LYS A 710 -35.22 -3.85 5.77
N LEU A 711 -33.93 -4.17 5.66
CA LEU A 711 -33.40 -5.00 4.59
C LEU A 711 -33.67 -6.46 4.92
N THR A 712 -34.88 -6.91 4.63
CA THR A 712 -35.34 -8.26 4.97
C THR A 712 -35.14 -9.26 3.84
N CYS A 713 -34.93 -8.80 2.60
CA CYS A 713 -34.76 -9.65 1.43
C CYS A 713 -33.64 -9.14 0.52
N MET A 714 -32.88 -10.05 -0.10
CA MET A 714 -31.85 -9.74 -1.10
C MET A 714 -31.59 -10.95 -2.02
N PRO A 715 -31.02 -10.75 -3.22
CA PRO A 715 -30.54 -11.84 -4.06
C PRO A 715 -29.59 -12.77 -3.30
N SER A 716 -29.63 -14.08 -3.58
CA SER A 716 -28.84 -15.06 -2.84
C SER A 716 -27.33 -14.92 -3.10
N PHE A 717 -26.51 -15.28 -2.11
CA PHE A 717 -25.05 -15.12 -2.14
C PHE A 717 -24.34 -16.41 -1.71
N PRO A 718 -24.39 -17.49 -2.52
CA PRO A 718 -23.98 -18.82 -2.09
C PRO A 718 -22.46 -19.01 -1.89
N HIS A 719 -21.61 -18.17 -2.49
CA HIS A 719 -20.15 -18.32 -2.51
C HIS A 719 -19.39 -17.42 -1.51
N LEU A 720 -20.09 -16.91 -0.49
CA LEU A 720 -19.55 -15.96 0.46
C LEU A 720 -18.43 -16.57 1.33
N VAL A 721 -17.39 -15.78 1.62
CA VAL A 721 -16.25 -16.15 2.49
C VAL A 721 -16.35 -15.46 3.85
N GLU A 722 -16.81 -14.21 3.88
CA GLU A 722 -17.01 -13.43 5.10
C GLU A 722 -18.40 -12.76 5.11
N LEU A 723 -19.14 -12.99 6.20
CA LEU A 723 -20.45 -12.38 6.45
C LEU A 723 -20.44 -11.62 7.76
N ASP A 724 -20.83 -10.35 7.71
CA ASP A 724 -20.87 -9.48 8.87
C ASP A 724 -22.18 -8.69 8.96
N LEU A 725 -23.03 -9.05 9.93
CA LEU A 725 -24.31 -8.41 10.21
C LEU A 725 -24.26 -7.70 11.57
N ARG A 726 -24.44 -6.37 11.58
CA ARG A 726 -24.29 -5.54 12.79
C ARG A 726 -25.47 -4.61 13.05
N TRP A 727 -25.68 -4.33 14.34
CA TRP A 727 -26.44 -3.20 14.88
C TRP A 727 -27.86 -3.03 14.32
N GLY A 728 -28.70 -4.05 14.49
CA GLY A 728 -30.11 -4.01 14.15
C GLY A 728 -30.45 -4.53 12.75
N SER A 729 -29.45 -4.91 11.95
CA SER A 729 -29.66 -5.56 10.64
C SER A 729 -30.38 -6.92 10.78
N SER A 730 -31.21 -7.26 9.79
CA SER A 730 -31.98 -8.52 9.77
C SER A 730 -31.10 -9.71 9.38
N VAL A 731 -31.38 -10.88 9.98
CA VAL A 731 -30.78 -12.17 9.60
C VAL A 731 -31.52 -12.89 8.47
N LYS A 732 -32.72 -12.43 8.07
CA LYS A 732 -33.54 -13.08 7.03
C LYS A 732 -32.81 -13.29 5.71
N PRO A 733 -32.08 -12.31 5.14
CA PRO A 733 -31.27 -12.51 3.93
C PRO A 733 -30.35 -13.74 3.95
N MET A 734 -29.70 -13.98 5.09
CA MET A 734 -28.81 -15.12 5.30
C MET A 734 -29.60 -16.43 5.32
N LEU A 735 -30.72 -16.45 6.03
CA LEU A 735 -31.59 -17.62 6.13
C LEU A 735 -32.21 -17.98 4.77
N GLU A 736 -32.71 -17.00 4.03
CA GLU A 736 -33.25 -17.19 2.68
C GLU A 736 -32.20 -17.81 1.75
N THR A 737 -30.96 -17.29 1.77
CA THR A 737 -29.84 -17.86 1.00
C THR A 737 -29.55 -19.32 1.34
N CYS A 738 -29.69 -19.71 2.61
CA CYS A 738 -29.52 -21.11 3.03
C CYS A 738 -30.62 -22.04 2.51
N MET A 739 -31.81 -21.51 2.22
CA MET A 739 -33.00 -22.28 1.83
C MET A 739 -33.15 -22.44 0.32
N VAL A 740 -32.42 -21.68 -0.50
CA VAL A 740 -32.46 -21.79 -1.97
C VAL A 740 -31.83 -23.12 -2.41
N LYS A 741 -32.64 -24.03 -2.94
CA LYS A 741 -32.16 -25.24 -3.63
C LYS A 741 -31.80 -24.87 -5.05
N HIS A 742 -30.52 -24.71 -5.34
CA HIS A 742 -30.07 -24.52 -6.72
C HIS A 742 -30.11 -25.85 -7.46
N ASP A 743 -31.09 -26.00 -8.35
CA ASP A 743 -31.13 -27.11 -9.31
C ASP A 743 -29.86 -27.02 -10.18
N SER A 744 -28.97 -28.02 -10.04
CA SER A 744 -27.79 -28.37 -10.86
C SER A 744 -26.37 -28.19 -10.28
N SER A 745 -26.14 -27.69 -9.06
CA SER A 745 -24.78 -27.69 -8.45
C SER A 745 -24.73 -28.43 -7.11
N SER A 746 -23.75 -29.32 -6.95
CA SER A 746 -23.60 -30.21 -5.77
C SER A 746 -23.16 -29.51 -4.47
N ILE A 747 -23.26 -28.18 -4.38
CA ILE A 747 -22.63 -27.38 -3.32
C ILE A 747 -23.71 -26.73 -2.44
N SER A 748 -23.64 -26.98 -1.13
CA SER A 748 -24.47 -26.32 -0.13
C SER A 748 -24.22 -24.80 -0.13
N PRO A 749 -25.25 -23.94 -0.12
CA PRO A 749 -25.07 -22.49 -0.02
C PRO A 749 -24.25 -22.11 1.22
N LEU A 750 -23.36 -21.12 1.14
CA LEU A 750 -22.48 -20.68 2.25
C LEU A 750 -21.47 -21.72 2.78
N SER A 751 -21.25 -22.83 2.06
CA SER A 751 -20.23 -23.83 2.43
C SER A 751 -18.79 -23.30 2.40
N HIS A 752 -18.53 -22.22 1.69
CA HIS A 752 -17.22 -21.54 1.64
C HIS A 752 -17.04 -20.47 2.74
N LEU A 753 -18.06 -20.22 3.57
CA LEU A 753 -18.03 -19.18 4.59
C LEU A 753 -17.01 -19.55 5.68
N LYS A 754 -15.98 -18.72 5.84
CA LYS A 754 -14.92 -18.88 6.84
C LYS A 754 -15.15 -18.05 8.09
N SER A 755 -15.76 -16.88 7.93
CA SER A 755 -16.02 -15.93 9.02
C SER A 755 -17.48 -15.50 9.04
N LEU A 756 -18.12 -15.66 10.20
CA LEU A 756 -19.49 -15.20 10.44
C LEU A 756 -19.54 -14.30 11.67
N ARG A 757 -19.98 -13.06 11.50
CA ARG A 757 -20.23 -12.11 12.57
C ARG A 757 -21.68 -11.68 12.63
N LEU A 758 -22.30 -11.91 13.79
CA LEU A 758 -23.66 -11.49 14.12
C LEU A 758 -23.62 -10.62 15.38
N SER A 759 -23.90 -9.32 15.24
CA SER A 759 -23.81 -8.35 16.33
C SER A 759 -25.11 -7.56 16.49
N ARG A 760 -25.88 -7.83 17.55
CA ARG A 760 -27.16 -7.17 17.88
C ARG A 760 -28.13 -7.15 16.69
N VAL A 761 -28.28 -8.28 16.00
CA VAL A 761 -29.15 -8.46 14.83
C VAL A 761 -30.64 -8.58 15.21
N THR A 762 -31.54 -8.33 14.26
CA THR A 762 -33.00 -8.45 14.44
C THR A 762 -33.56 -9.72 13.79
N GLU A 763 -34.81 -10.07 14.13
CA GLU A 763 -35.53 -11.24 13.58
C GLU A 763 -34.84 -12.59 13.84
N ILE A 764 -34.04 -12.61 14.89
CA ILE A 764 -33.17 -13.72 15.21
C ILE A 764 -33.95 -15.00 15.56
N GLU A 765 -35.17 -14.87 16.06
CA GLU A 765 -36.09 -15.99 16.31
C GLU A 765 -36.33 -16.87 15.07
N ALA A 766 -36.23 -16.30 13.86
CA ALA A 766 -36.33 -17.08 12.61
C ALA A 766 -35.21 -18.12 12.48
N MET A 767 -34.02 -17.84 13.04
CA MET A 767 -32.90 -18.78 13.08
C MET A 767 -33.17 -19.98 13.99
N ALA A 768 -34.14 -19.89 14.92
CA ALA A 768 -34.51 -20.99 15.79
C ALA A 768 -35.44 -22.01 15.10
N VAL A 769 -36.09 -21.62 14.01
CA VAL A 769 -37.04 -22.46 13.24
C VAL A 769 -36.35 -23.10 12.03
N ALA A 770 -35.34 -22.44 11.48
CA ALA A 770 -34.59 -22.92 10.32
C ALA A 770 -33.49 -23.94 10.72
N GLU A 771 -33.83 -25.16 11.10
CA GLU A 771 -32.88 -26.14 11.66
C GLU A 771 -31.66 -26.50 10.76
N ASP A 772 -31.67 -26.13 9.47
CA ASP A 772 -30.65 -26.52 8.49
C ASP A 772 -29.57 -25.45 8.20
N TRP A 773 -29.71 -24.19 8.64
CA TRP A 773 -28.78 -23.12 8.22
C TRP A 773 -27.33 -23.35 8.69
N MET A 774 -27.13 -23.93 9.88
CA MET A 774 -25.78 -24.22 10.39
C MET A 774 -25.12 -25.42 9.71
N LYS A 775 -25.91 -26.40 9.23
CA LYS A 775 -25.38 -27.58 8.53
C LYS A 775 -24.65 -27.21 7.23
N ASN A 776 -25.02 -26.06 6.66
CA ASN A 776 -24.42 -25.53 5.46
C ASN A 776 -23.03 -24.90 5.69
N LEU A 777 -22.70 -24.48 6.92
CA LEU A 777 -21.49 -23.72 7.25
C LEU A 777 -20.27 -24.63 7.48
N THR A 778 -19.96 -25.51 6.54
CA THR A 778 -18.97 -26.58 6.72
C THR A 778 -17.51 -26.12 6.83
N SER A 779 -17.18 -24.95 6.26
CA SER A 779 -15.82 -24.39 6.27
C SER A 779 -15.61 -23.26 7.29
N LEU A 780 -16.53 -23.07 8.24
CA LEU A 780 -16.47 -21.97 9.19
C LEU A 780 -15.27 -22.14 10.15
N GLN A 781 -14.44 -21.11 10.23
CA GLN A 781 -13.23 -21.06 11.07
C GLN A 781 -13.37 -20.06 12.21
N SER A 782 -14.10 -18.95 11.99
CA SER A 782 -14.29 -17.90 12.98
C SER A 782 -15.78 -17.54 13.12
N LEU A 783 -16.25 -17.49 14.37
CA LEU A 783 -17.64 -17.19 14.71
C LEU A 783 -17.73 -16.12 15.78
N HIS A 784 -18.34 -14.98 15.44
CA HIS A 784 -18.50 -13.83 16.32
C HIS A 784 -19.98 -13.59 16.60
N LEU A 785 -20.38 -13.73 17.86
CA LEU A 785 -21.76 -13.56 18.32
C LEU A 785 -21.79 -12.48 19.39
N LEU A 786 -22.25 -11.30 19.04
CA LEU A 786 -22.31 -10.16 19.94
C LEU A 786 -23.77 -9.81 20.27
N GLY A 787 -24.24 -10.20 21.43
CA GLY A 787 -25.59 -9.95 21.95
C GLY A 787 -26.30 -11.23 22.42
N SER A 788 -27.06 -11.11 23.52
CA SER A 788 -27.65 -12.26 24.24
C SER A 788 -28.52 -13.17 23.38
N SER A 789 -29.35 -12.60 22.50
CA SER A 789 -30.27 -13.39 21.68
C SER A 789 -29.55 -14.29 20.67
N ALA A 790 -28.41 -13.84 20.11
CA ALA A 790 -27.63 -14.64 19.16
C ALA A 790 -26.99 -15.84 19.86
N VAL A 791 -26.49 -15.61 21.06
CA VAL A 791 -25.89 -16.62 21.91
C VAL A 791 -26.91 -17.68 22.35
N GLN A 792 -28.12 -17.25 22.74
CA GLN A 792 -29.21 -18.16 23.15
C GLN A 792 -29.76 -19.04 22.01
N ILE A 793 -29.69 -18.59 20.76
CA ILE A 793 -30.11 -19.42 19.62
C ILE A 793 -29.01 -20.38 19.21
N LEU A 794 -27.75 -19.94 19.30
CA LEU A 794 -26.61 -20.83 19.10
C LEU A 794 -26.66 -22.02 20.05
N SER A 795 -26.97 -21.81 21.34
CA SER A 795 -27.04 -22.91 22.32
C SER A 795 -27.97 -24.06 21.91
N ARG A 796 -29.00 -23.77 21.10
CA ARG A 796 -29.95 -24.78 20.61
C ARG A 796 -29.41 -25.58 19.41
N HIS A 797 -28.41 -25.08 18.69
CA HIS A 797 -27.95 -25.63 17.41
C HIS A 797 -26.44 -25.95 17.40
N LEU A 798 -25.76 -25.88 18.54
CA LEU A 798 -24.33 -26.16 18.71
C LEU A 798 -23.85 -27.47 18.07
N GLN A 799 -24.69 -28.50 18.06
CA GLN A 799 -24.38 -29.81 17.49
C GLN A 799 -24.09 -29.79 15.98
N TYR A 800 -24.47 -28.71 15.30
CA TYR A 800 -24.28 -28.52 13.86
C TYR A 800 -23.10 -27.62 13.51
N LEU A 801 -22.35 -27.11 14.51
CA LEU A 801 -21.12 -26.37 14.24
C LEU A 801 -20.08 -27.28 13.56
N PRO A 802 -19.29 -26.76 12.61
CA PRO A 802 -18.24 -27.55 11.96
C PRO A 802 -17.09 -27.81 12.93
N SER A 803 -16.46 -28.98 12.80
CA SER A 803 -15.27 -29.34 13.59
C SER A 803 -14.02 -28.51 13.25
N GLN A 804 -14.07 -27.65 12.23
CA GLN A 804 -12.95 -26.79 11.83
C GLN A 804 -12.95 -25.42 12.53
N LEU A 805 -13.93 -25.13 13.40
CA LEU A 805 -14.03 -23.86 14.10
C LEU A 805 -12.81 -23.66 15.02
N GLN A 806 -12.07 -22.57 14.80
CA GLN A 806 -10.84 -22.22 15.52
C GLN A 806 -11.05 -21.05 16.48
N GLU A 807 -11.89 -20.07 16.11
CA GLU A 807 -12.13 -18.86 16.88
C GLU A 807 -13.61 -18.71 17.23
N LEU A 808 -13.89 -18.39 18.50
CA LEU A 808 -15.23 -18.09 18.99
C LEU A 808 -15.22 -16.82 19.84
N LYS A 809 -15.88 -15.77 19.35
CA LYS A 809 -16.05 -14.50 20.07
C LYS A 809 -17.49 -14.32 20.51
N ILE A 810 -17.71 -14.11 21.80
CA ILE A 810 -19.04 -14.07 22.42
C ILE A 810 -19.18 -12.79 23.24
N SER A 811 -20.33 -12.13 23.09
CA SER A 811 -20.83 -11.11 24.02
C SER A 811 -22.27 -11.42 24.38
N PHE A 812 -22.61 -11.41 25.66
CA PHE A 812 -23.97 -11.67 26.15
C PHE A 812 -24.15 -11.08 27.55
N ASP A 813 -25.38 -10.70 27.88
CA ASP A 813 -25.69 -9.92 29.08
C ASP A 813 -26.46 -10.74 30.15
N ASP A 814 -26.32 -12.07 30.12
CA ASP A 814 -26.97 -13.00 31.05
C ASP A 814 -26.04 -13.43 32.20
N ASP A 815 -26.57 -13.99 33.28
CA ASP A 815 -25.77 -14.38 34.46
C ASP A 815 -25.06 -15.74 34.30
N LYS A 816 -25.54 -16.57 33.38
CA LYS A 816 -24.98 -17.89 33.03
C LYS A 816 -24.94 -18.12 31.52
N LEU A 817 -23.90 -18.82 31.08
CA LEU A 817 -23.70 -19.23 29.69
C LEU A 817 -23.97 -20.74 29.52
N ASP A 818 -25.17 -21.11 29.08
CA ASP A 818 -25.51 -22.50 28.76
C ASP A 818 -25.13 -22.88 27.30
N LEU A 819 -23.90 -22.57 26.86
CA LEU A 819 -23.40 -22.89 25.51
C LEU A 819 -22.61 -24.23 25.42
N TRP A 820 -22.35 -24.91 26.53
CA TRP A 820 -21.38 -26.03 26.53
C TRP A 820 -21.98 -27.37 26.95
N LYS A 821 -23.30 -27.48 26.88
CA LYS A 821 -24.04 -28.71 27.17
C LYS A 821 -24.52 -29.29 25.84
N ASP A 822 -24.12 -30.52 25.52
CA ASP A 822 -24.79 -31.29 24.47
C ASP A 822 -26.26 -31.57 24.84
N THR A 823 -27.05 -32.08 23.88
CA THR A 823 -28.48 -32.40 24.08
C THR A 823 -28.75 -33.47 25.14
N GLN A 824 -27.72 -34.14 25.68
CA GLN A 824 -27.79 -35.10 26.77
C GLN A 824 -27.05 -34.68 28.05
N GLY A 825 -26.53 -33.44 28.11
CA GLY A 825 -25.77 -32.89 29.23
C GLY A 825 -24.40 -33.54 29.48
N ARG A 826 -23.79 -34.21 28.49
CA ARG A 826 -22.61 -35.10 28.69
C ARG A 826 -21.24 -34.57 28.24
N GLY A 827 -21.12 -33.35 27.73
CA GLY A 827 -19.81 -32.72 27.47
C GLY A 827 -19.87 -31.60 26.43
N PRO A 828 -18.73 -30.92 26.16
CA PRO A 828 -18.66 -29.97 25.06
C PRO A 828 -18.91 -30.71 23.73
N PRO A 829 -19.73 -30.15 22.81
CA PRO A 829 -19.99 -30.76 21.51
C PRO A 829 -18.69 -31.10 20.78
N HIS A 830 -18.64 -32.23 20.06
CA HIS A 830 -17.50 -32.60 19.19
C HIS A 830 -17.03 -31.46 18.27
N ALA A 831 -17.95 -30.58 17.89
CA ALA A 831 -17.70 -29.41 17.06
C ALA A 831 -16.71 -28.39 17.65
N LEU A 832 -16.55 -28.32 18.98
CA LEU A 832 -15.70 -27.33 19.65
C LEU A 832 -14.30 -27.87 19.96
N SER A 833 -13.98 -29.10 19.53
CA SER A 833 -12.72 -29.77 19.83
C SER A 833 -11.49 -29.15 19.16
N SER A 834 -11.68 -28.45 18.03
CA SER A 834 -10.59 -27.75 17.32
C SER A 834 -10.45 -26.27 17.71
N LEU A 835 -11.25 -25.80 18.67
CA LEU A 835 -11.28 -24.40 19.06
C LEU A 835 -9.95 -24.01 19.75
N GLN A 836 -9.30 -22.99 19.22
CA GLN A 836 -7.99 -22.50 19.66
C GLN A 836 -8.11 -21.22 20.48
N THR A 837 -9.10 -20.38 20.16
CA THR A 837 -9.24 -19.06 20.78
C THR A 837 -10.69 -18.78 21.17
N ILE A 838 -10.89 -18.30 22.40
CA ILE A 838 -12.19 -17.82 22.89
C ILE A 838 -12.06 -16.38 23.37
N PHE A 839 -12.95 -15.51 22.89
CA PHE A 839 -13.08 -14.14 23.35
C PHE A 839 -14.41 -13.93 24.07
N PHE A 840 -14.36 -13.54 25.34
CA PHE A 840 -15.49 -12.99 26.09
C PHE A 840 -15.40 -11.46 26.10
N PHE A 841 -16.38 -10.80 25.48
CA PHE A 841 -16.39 -9.34 25.34
C PHE A 841 -17.69 -8.76 25.90
N GLU A 842 -17.60 -7.76 26.78
CA GLU A 842 -18.77 -7.08 27.37
C GLU A 842 -19.80 -8.02 28.05
N CYS A 843 -19.36 -9.11 28.68
CA CYS A 843 -20.26 -10.02 29.42
C CYS A 843 -20.56 -9.47 30.83
N ARG A 844 -21.45 -8.48 30.95
CA ARG A 844 -21.58 -7.67 32.18
C ARG A 844 -22.19 -8.40 33.37
N ASN A 845 -23.03 -9.40 33.13
CA ASN A 845 -23.73 -10.16 34.17
C ASN A 845 -23.13 -11.53 34.47
N MET A 846 -22.24 -12.04 33.61
CA MET A 846 -21.65 -13.37 33.75
C MET A 846 -20.83 -13.46 35.05
N LYS A 847 -21.15 -14.45 35.89
CA LYS A 847 -20.48 -14.67 37.18
C LYS A 847 -19.38 -15.72 37.15
N ALA A 848 -19.51 -16.72 36.29
CA ALA A 848 -18.56 -17.82 36.16
C ALA A 848 -18.48 -18.31 34.71
N LEU A 849 -17.34 -18.88 34.35
CA LEU A 849 -17.19 -19.62 33.09
C LEU A 849 -17.77 -21.04 33.22
N PRO A 850 -18.29 -21.63 32.13
CA PRO A 850 -18.68 -23.03 32.08
C PRO A 850 -17.47 -23.96 32.35
N GLU A 851 -17.62 -24.89 33.30
CA GLU A 851 -16.56 -25.86 33.68
C GLU A 851 -16.06 -26.69 32.49
N GLN A 852 -16.91 -26.90 31.48
CA GLN A 852 -16.62 -27.67 30.28
C GLN A 852 -15.54 -27.02 29.39
N ILE A 853 -15.25 -25.72 29.55
CA ILE A 853 -14.15 -25.05 28.85
C ILE A 853 -12.81 -25.71 29.19
N GLY A 854 -12.63 -26.20 30.41
CA GLY A 854 -11.45 -26.94 30.83
C GLY A 854 -11.23 -28.27 30.07
N ASN A 855 -12.27 -28.81 29.42
CA ASN A 855 -12.19 -30.04 28.65
C ASN A 855 -11.71 -29.81 27.19
N LEU A 856 -11.51 -28.56 26.77
CA LEU A 856 -11.08 -28.22 25.41
C LEU A 856 -9.56 -28.35 25.30
N GLN A 857 -9.10 -29.46 24.72
CA GLN A 857 -7.66 -29.76 24.61
C GLN A 857 -6.91 -28.87 23.62
N SER A 858 -7.62 -28.30 22.63
CA SER A 858 -7.04 -27.43 21.61
C SER A 858 -7.01 -25.95 22.00
N LEU A 859 -7.70 -25.56 23.08
CA LEU A 859 -7.83 -24.16 23.49
C LEU A 859 -6.48 -23.64 24.00
N ARG A 860 -5.96 -22.59 23.36
CA ARG A 860 -4.69 -21.93 23.68
C ARG A 860 -4.90 -20.53 24.24
N ASP A 861 -5.84 -19.79 23.68
CA ASP A 861 -5.97 -18.36 24.00
C ASP A 861 -7.37 -18.07 24.57
N LEU A 862 -7.38 -17.39 25.72
CA LEU A 862 -8.60 -16.95 26.39
C LEU A 862 -8.52 -15.46 26.69
N ASP A 863 -9.38 -14.70 26.01
CA ASP A 863 -9.45 -13.26 26.13
C ASP A 863 -10.75 -12.85 26.83
N ILE A 864 -10.62 -12.08 27.91
CA ILE A 864 -11.74 -11.63 28.74
C ILE A 864 -11.66 -10.11 28.86
N ILE A 865 -12.57 -9.42 28.18
CA ILE A 865 -12.56 -7.97 28.05
C ILE A 865 -13.91 -7.40 28.52
N SER A 866 -13.88 -6.46 29.47
CA SER A 866 -15.07 -5.77 29.97
C SER A 866 -16.13 -6.69 30.60
N CYS A 867 -15.70 -7.69 31.38
CA CYS A 867 -16.54 -8.67 32.08
C CYS A 867 -16.49 -8.46 33.62
N PRO A 868 -17.14 -7.42 34.18
CA PRO A 868 -16.88 -6.94 35.54
C PRO A 868 -17.30 -7.87 36.69
N LYS A 869 -18.24 -8.79 36.47
CA LYS A 869 -18.76 -9.70 37.50
C LYS A 869 -18.15 -11.10 37.45
N LEU A 870 -17.28 -11.36 36.48
CA LEU A 870 -16.76 -12.69 36.23
C LEU A 870 -15.75 -13.09 37.31
N ALA A 871 -15.93 -14.26 37.88
CA ALA A 871 -14.94 -15.01 38.63
C ALA A 871 -14.55 -16.25 37.81
N LEU A 872 -13.27 -16.62 37.85
CA LEU A 872 -12.74 -17.81 37.16
C LEU A 872 -12.49 -18.94 38.17
N ASP A 873 -12.74 -20.16 37.73
CA ASP A 873 -12.37 -21.39 38.43
C ASP A 873 -11.10 -21.99 37.80
N GLU A 874 -10.26 -22.62 38.61
CA GLU A 874 -8.99 -23.25 38.24
C GLU A 874 -9.18 -24.32 37.16
N ALA A 875 -10.30 -25.06 37.24
CA ALA A 875 -10.61 -26.13 36.30
C ALA A 875 -10.74 -25.65 34.84
N CYS A 876 -11.07 -24.37 34.62
CA CYS A 876 -11.27 -23.80 33.28
C CYS A 876 -9.96 -23.35 32.60
N LEU A 877 -8.82 -23.38 33.30
CA LEU A 877 -7.57 -22.73 32.87
C LEU A 877 -6.42 -23.72 32.60
N THR A 878 -6.72 -25.00 32.46
CA THR A 878 -5.73 -26.09 32.45
C THR A 878 -4.86 -26.18 31.20
N ASN A 879 -5.38 -25.84 30.01
CA ASN A 879 -4.67 -25.95 28.73
C ASN A 879 -4.29 -24.60 28.09
N ILE A 880 -4.53 -23.49 28.79
CA ILE A 880 -4.37 -22.12 28.28
C ILE A 880 -2.89 -21.73 28.20
N HIS A 881 -2.51 -21.15 27.07
CA HIS A 881 -1.19 -20.60 26.78
C HIS A 881 -1.15 -19.08 26.98
N THR A 882 -2.21 -18.39 26.52
CA THR A 882 -2.35 -16.94 26.65
C THR A 882 -3.66 -16.61 27.37
N LEU A 883 -3.56 -15.82 28.43
CA LEU A 883 -4.70 -15.27 29.17
C LEU A 883 -4.66 -13.75 29.12
N TRP A 884 -5.60 -13.13 28.39
CA TRP A 884 -5.75 -11.69 28.33
C TRP A 884 -6.96 -11.25 29.16
N ILE A 885 -6.75 -10.34 30.11
CA ILE A 885 -7.79 -9.77 30.97
C ILE A 885 -7.71 -8.26 30.88
N SER A 886 -8.79 -7.60 30.44
CA SER A 886 -8.87 -6.14 30.37
C SER A 886 -10.21 -5.68 30.93
N ASP A 887 -10.22 -4.59 31.70
CA ASP A 887 -11.44 -3.99 32.26
C ASP A 887 -12.32 -4.97 33.08
N CYS A 888 -11.69 -5.92 33.79
CA CYS A 888 -12.36 -6.92 34.62
C CYS A 888 -11.95 -6.77 36.11
N PRO A 889 -12.59 -5.89 36.90
CA PRO A 889 -12.15 -5.54 38.26
C PRO A 889 -12.02 -6.70 39.24
N ILE A 890 -12.88 -7.72 39.19
CA ILE A 890 -12.79 -8.88 40.10
C ILE A 890 -11.56 -9.73 39.77
N LEU A 891 -11.39 -10.08 38.50
CA LEU A 891 -10.25 -10.88 38.04
C LEU A 891 -8.93 -10.13 38.20
N LYS A 892 -8.91 -8.83 37.90
CA LYS A 892 -7.74 -7.98 38.09
C LYS A 892 -7.28 -7.94 39.54
N ARG A 893 -8.21 -7.87 40.51
CA ARG A 893 -7.87 -7.95 41.95
C ARG A 893 -7.38 -9.33 42.37
N LYS A 894 -8.01 -10.40 41.87
CA LYS A 894 -7.65 -11.79 42.23
C LYS A 894 -6.31 -12.23 41.67
N TYR A 895 -5.98 -11.79 40.45
CA TYR A 895 -4.79 -12.19 39.72
C TYR A 895 -3.73 -11.09 39.64
N ASP A 896 -3.86 -10.06 40.48
CA ASP A 896 -2.91 -8.97 40.64
C ASP A 896 -1.49 -9.52 40.87
N PRO A 897 -0.46 -9.03 40.17
CA PRO A 897 0.90 -9.56 40.28
C PRO A 897 1.50 -9.45 41.68
N ASP A 898 1.16 -8.39 42.41
CA ASP A 898 1.81 -8.04 43.68
C ASP A 898 1.00 -8.51 44.90
N SER A 899 -0.33 -8.57 44.78
CA SER A 899 -1.24 -8.77 45.92
C SER A 899 -2.40 -9.75 45.68
N GLY A 900 -2.45 -10.39 44.50
CA GLY A 900 -3.56 -11.26 44.10
C GLY A 900 -3.61 -12.59 44.85
N GLU A 901 -4.72 -12.84 45.56
CA GLU A 901 -4.94 -14.08 46.34
C GLU A 901 -4.88 -15.36 45.50
N ASP A 902 -5.21 -15.27 44.21
CA ASP A 902 -5.31 -16.39 43.28
C ASP A 902 -4.21 -16.35 42.20
N ARG A 903 -3.21 -15.46 42.32
CA ARG A 903 -2.12 -15.32 41.32
C ARG A 903 -1.34 -16.61 41.09
N ALA A 904 -1.08 -17.38 42.15
CA ALA A 904 -0.37 -18.66 42.07
C ALA A 904 -1.11 -19.70 41.21
N LYS A 905 -2.44 -19.57 41.07
CA LYS A 905 -3.31 -20.53 40.35
C LYS A 905 -3.28 -20.38 38.84
N ILE A 906 -2.74 -19.26 38.34
CA ILE A 906 -2.55 -19.03 36.91
C ILE A 906 -1.07 -18.99 36.53
N ALA A 907 -0.16 -19.24 37.49
CA ALA A 907 1.29 -19.16 37.28
C ALA A 907 1.82 -20.20 36.28
N HIS A 908 1.05 -21.26 36.01
CA HIS A 908 1.37 -22.25 34.98
C HIS A 908 1.09 -21.75 33.55
N ILE A 909 0.37 -20.64 33.39
CA ILE A 909 0.05 -20.05 32.08
C ILE A 909 1.26 -19.21 31.60
N PRO A 910 1.85 -19.50 30.43
CA PRO A 910 3.04 -18.82 29.94
C PRO A 910 2.89 -17.30 29.73
N ASN A 911 1.80 -16.87 29.09
CA ASN A 911 1.57 -15.47 28.72
C ASN A 911 0.31 -14.93 29.42
N ILE A 912 0.47 -13.94 30.31
CA ILE A 912 -0.63 -13.37 31.08
C ILE A 912 -0.60 -11.84 30.97
N PHE A 913 -1.63 -11.26 30.37
CA PHE A 913 -1.79 -9.82 30.23
C PHE A 913 -2.99 -9.36 31.05
N ILE A 914 -2.78 -8.48 32.03
CA ILE A 914 -3.84 -7.94 32.89
C ILE A 914 -3.77 -6.41 32.83
N LEU A 915 -4.70 -5.79 32.10
CA LEU A 915 -4.73 -4.35 31.82
C LEU A 915 -5.74 -3.57 32.66
#